data_AF-A0A4Y2C1R4-F1
#
_entry.id   AF-A0A4Y2C1R4-F1
#
_cell.length_a   1.000
_cell.length_b   1.000
_cell.length_c   1.000
_cell.angle_alpha   90.00
_cell.angle_beta   90.00
_cell.angle_gamma   90.00
#
_symmetry.space_group_name_H-M   'P 1'
#
loop_
_entity.id
_entity.type
_entity.pdbx_description
1 polymer ?
#
loop_
_entity_poly.entity_id
_entity_poly.type
_entity_poly.pdbx_seq_one_letter_code
_entity_poly.pdbx_strand_id
1 'polypeptide(L)'
;MERKDYLQNARASGGVVTLTPNIFPSKRLNINSQLQVVSVQIQLKSLITVCFIYLPPNEIIRQTDLNDLIQQLPVPFIILGDFNGHNTLWGSVDTNARGRQVEKLLDDHSLCLLNNSSFTHFHPATKTFHTIDLAICSPSLAPYWDFSVSDDLFNSDHFPIILTYSRNDFNFPKRPIRFIYDKADWRLFNSHCDFTQDMVRQPDVNKAVDSVTKCLLKAADIAIPKSSGNLPRLYKPWWNDNCKAAKKAQRRAWDKFRRYPTTANHIAFKRAKSFFRKIRRQIKNGSFQKYVGSIQGHLSSKRMWEKVGKILGTNTFYHGISFLQTNGQLVSHTKGIANTLGSAFANVSSGDSYSQTFIQYKKQQEKRRIDFNTLTSLAYNVDFSLHELRRAIRSSHPITPGPDGIHYDMLKNLSTKSLGLLLILFNRIWNEHVFPMAWNRAIVIPILKPGKNPEDPSSYRPIALTSCLCKTLERMINARLIHVLEEKKLLTEFQSGFRYGRSTIDNILNLETAIRDAFITKKHLVSIFFDMEKAYDRAWRHGILNDLHNMGFRGNLPIFIQNFLLKRTFNVRINDTLSDNFIQNEGVPQGSILSVILFIIKINGIIHNLPPYVHGLLFVDDFQIHCSSMNMSFIERQLQTAIKSIIAWADKNGFVFSSQKTTCIHFCKVRGLHPDPVILLKDTTIPVVPVIKFLGILFDSKLTFRPHISHLKKKCIQSLNILKVLSNTTWGCKSSTLLKIYKSVVLSKLDYGSVIYGSAARSVVQQLDTVHHQGLRLASGAFRTSPVQSLYVLTGEPCLKLRRERFSLKYYFKMKQNPSHPSYERVMKPIFGQFYEKKVSFIPSFGHRMRPLLENFNLKNIDILPKHDEPPPWRSRNVLTIDDFHKLPKSTTAPSVYIQEFYYHRQKFESYEHLTNIAQFLPQKFLPFIQLYGQLDFYPKKSG
;
A
#
# COMPACT_ATOMS: atom_id res chain seq x y z
N MET A 1 -9.64 20.36 2.97
CA MET A 1 -10.78 20.90 3.71
C MET A 1 -10.25 21.44 5.02
N GLU A 2 -10.45 22.71 5.27
CA GLU A 2 -10.03 23.38 6.49
C GLU A 2 -11.22 24.13 7.06
N ARG A 3 -11.36 24.15 8.38
CA ARG A 3 -12.52 24.71 9.07
C ARG A 3 -12.07 25.42 10.33
N LYS A 4 -12.59 26.63 10.56
CA LYS A 4 -12.47 27.36 11.83
C LYS A 4 -13.88 27.72 12.28
N ASP A 5 -14.30 27.15 13.40
CA ASP A 5 -15.59 27.43 14.04
C ASP A 5 -15.38 28.42 15.18
N TYR A 6 -16.39 29.25 15.44
CA TYR A 6 -16.44 30.04 16.66
C TYR A 6 -17.03 29.22 17.80
N LEU A 7 -16.33 29.18 18.93
CA LEU A 7 -16.67 28.36 20.09
C LEU A 7 -17.06 29.27 21.26
N GLN A 8 -18.35 29.28 21.62
CA GLN A 8 -18.84 29.94 22.81
C GLN A 8 -19.47 28.90 23.74
N ASN A 9 -18.98 28.79 24.99
CA ASN A 9 -19.49 27.84 26.00
C ASN A 9 -19.62 26.39 25.48
N ALA A 10 -18.61 25.91 24.75
CA ALA A 10 -18.57 24.60 24.11
C ALA A 10 -19.64 24.32 23.01
N ARG A 11 -20.40 25.34 22.59
CA ARG A 11 -21.26 25.28 21.38
C ARG A 11 -20.60 26.05 20.24
N ALA A 12 -20.59 25.45 19.05
CA ALA A 12 -20.12 26.09 17.84
C ALA A 12 -21.24 26.93 17.21
N SER A 13 -21.01 28.22 16.94
CA SER A 13 -21.98 29.10 16.24
C SER A 13 -21.29 29.92 15.15
N GLY A 14 -21.60 29.61 13.89
CA GLY A 14 -20.89 30.21 12.74
C GLY A 14 -19.49 29.62 12.51
N GLY A 15 -18.92 29.89 11.34
CA GLY A 15 -17.57 29.44 11.00
C GLY A 15 -17.27 29.53 9.51
N VAL A 16 -15.98 29.49 9.18
CA VAL A 16 -15.47 29.47 7.81
C VAL A 16 -14.95 28.08 7.48
N VAL A 17 -15.27 27.61 6.28
CA VAL A 17 -14.74 26.38 5.71
C VAL A 17 -14.24 26.61 4.30
N THR A 18 -13.05 26.10 3.99
CA THR A 18 -12.50 26.12 2.63
C THR A 18 -12.25 24.72 2.09
N LEU A 19 -12.49 24.58 0.78
CA LEU A 19 -12.32 23.35 0.01
C LEU A 19 -11.42 23.64 -1.19
N THR A 20 -10.15 23.25 -1.10
CA THR A 20 -9.24 23.30 -2.24
C THR A 20 -9.26 21.98 -3.02
N PRO A 21 -9.25 22.03 -4.36
CA PRO A 21 -9.09 20.83 -5.17
C PRO A 21 -7.65 20.31 -5.05
N ASN A 22 -7.47 19.01 -4.82
CA ASN A 22 -6.15 18.33 -4.78
C ASN A 22 -5.38 18.34 -6.12
N ILE A 23 -5.87 19.07 -7.11
CA ILE A 23 -5.29 19.19 -8.45
C ILE A 23 -4.16 20.25 -8.42
N PHE A 24 -4.34 21.30 -7.63
CA PHE A 24 -3.34 22.34 -7.46
C PHE A 24 -2.57 22.15 -6.15
N PRO A 25 -1.26 22.39 -6.15
CA PRO A 25 -0.51 22.49 -4.92
C PRO A 25 -1.14 23.56 -4.01
N SER A 26 -1.61 23.17 -2.83
CA SER A 26 -2.20 24.10 -1.85
C SER A 26 -1.72 23.81 -0.42
N LYS A 27 -1.54 24.86 0.37
CA LYS A 27 -1.04 24.79 1.75
C LYS A 27 -1.81 25.76 2.64
N ARG A 28 -2.20 25.28 3.83
CA ARG A 28 -2.77 26.11 4.88
C ARG A 28 -1.81 27.20 5.30
N LEU A 29 -2.31 28.42 5.39
CA LEU A 29 -1.64 29.50 6.09
C LEU A 29 -2.29 29.68 7.47
N ASN A 30 -1.51 29.49 8.52
CA ASN A 30 -1.98 29.70 9.89
C ASN A 30 -1.98 31.20 10.18
N ILE A 31 -3.18 31.77 10.36
CA ILE A 31 -3.38 33.15 10.78
C ILE A 31 -3.62 33.16 12.28
N ASN A 32 -2.82 33.94 13.01
CA ASN A 32 -3.03 34.21 14.41
C ASN A 32 -4.01 35.40 14.54
N SER A 33 -5.30 35.08 14.59
CA SER A 33 -6.36 36.08 14.72
C SER A 33 -7.56 35.49 15.45
N GLN A 34 -8.26 36.33 16.22
CA GLN A 34 -9.55 35.99 16.83
C GLN A 34 -10.69 35.96 15.81
N LEU A 35 -10.49 36.55 14.63
CA LEU A 35 -11.47 36.55 13.54
C LEU A 35 -11.73 35.13 13.02
N GLN A 36 -12.94 34.91 12.52
CA GLN A 36 -13.31 33.66 11.87
C GLN A 36 -12.74 33.65 10.44
N VAL A 37 -11.46 33.27 10.35
CA VAL A 37 -10.68 33.30 9.11
C VAL A 37 -10.00 31.96 8.84
N VAL A 38 -9.97 31.56 7.58
CA VAL A 38 -9.14 30.47 7.08
C VAL A 38 -8.43 30.91 5.81
N SER A 39 -7.10 30.76 5.78
CA SER A 39 -6.27 31.16 4.65
C SER A 39 -5.55 29.98 4.05
N VAL A 40 -5.47 29.95 2.71
CA VAL A 40 -4.78 28.92 1.94
C VAL A 40 -3.95 29.56 0.84
N GLN A 41 -2.71 29.11 0.70
CA GLN A 41 -1.87 29.45 -0.45
C GLN A 41 -2.08 28.41 -1.54
N ILE A 42 -2.26 28.86 -2.77
CA ILE A 42 -2.48 28.01 -3.94
C ILE A 42 -1.43 28.36 -4.98
N GLN A 43 -0.69 27.34 -5.44
CA GLN A 43 0.23 27.49 -6.55
C GLN A 43 -0.55 27.38 -7.87
N LEU A 44 -0.72 28.53 -8.54
CA LEU A 44 -1.16 28.61 -9.93
C LEU A 44 0.07 28.91 -10.79
N LYS A 45 0.04 29.98 -11.61
CA LYS A 45 1.22 30.51 -12.30
C LYS A 45 2.20 31.14 -11.30
N SER A 46 1.66 31.90 -10.35
CA SER A 46 2.33 32.40 -9.16
C SER A 46 1.67 31.81 -7.90
N LEU A 47 2.34 31.97 -6.77
CA LEU A 47 1.76 31.62 -5.47
C LEU A 47 0.78 32.73 -5.07
N ILE A 48 -0.49 32.39 -4.88
CA ILE A 48 -1.54 33.33 -4.47
C ILE A 48 -2.10 32.88 -3.13
N THR A 49 -2.25 33.83 -2.20
CA THR A 49 -2.93 33.59 -0.92
C THR A 49 -4.41 33.89 -1.06
N VAL A 50 -5.28 32.94 -0.71
CA VAL A 50 -6.73 33.17 -0.64
C VAL A 50 -7.16 33.06 0.82
N CYS A 51 -7.68 34.16 1.35
CA CYS A 51 -8.19 34.31 2.70
C CYS A 51 -9.72 34.28 2.66
N PHE A 52 -10.33 33.40 3.45
CA PHE A 52 -11.78 33.33 3.61
C PHE A 52 -12.15 33.87 4.98
N ILE A 53 -13.10 34.81 5.04
CA ILE A 53 -13.49 35.50 6.28
C ILE A 53 -15.01 35.44 6.50
N TYR A 54 -15.41 35.36 7.76
CA TYR A 54 -16.78 35.61 8.19
C TYR A 54 -16.76 36.57 9.37
N LEU A 55 -17.47 37.69 9.24
CA LEU A 55 -17.63 38.68 10.29
C LEU A 55 -19.07 38.62 10.82
N PRO A 56 -19.33 38.05 12.01
CA PRO A 56 -20.69 37.91 12.53
C PRO A 56 -21.39 39.27 12.71
N PRO A 57 -22.67 39.42 12.36
CA PRO A 57 -23.35 40.73 12.35
C PRO A 57 -23.42 41.38 13.73
N ASN A 58 -23.48 40.59 14.81
CA ASN A 58 -23.69 41.07 16.18
C ASN A 58 -22.39 41.18 17.01
N GLU A 59 -21.22 40.90 16.42
CA GLU A 59 -19.93 41.01 17.12
C GLU A 59 -19.24 42.35 16.87
N ILE A 60 -18.59 42.89 17.90
CA ILE A 60 -17.77 44.11 17.77
C ILE A 60 -16.40 43.70 17.21
N ILE A 61 -16.09 44.14 16.00
CA ILE A 61 -14.81 43.90 15.33
C ILE A 61 -13.97 45.18 15.41
N ARG A 62 -12.73 45.08 15.91
CA ARG A 62 -11.82 46.23 15.99
C ARG A 62 -11.08 46.42 14.66
N GLN A 63 -10.79 47.67 14.31
CA GLN A 63 -10.00 47.98 13.11
C GLN A 63 -8.60 47.34 13.18
N THR A 64 -8.00 47.28 14.36
CA THR A 64 -6.70 46.64 14.60
C THR A 64 -6.70 45.17 14.19
N ASP A 65 -7.77 44.43 14.51
CA ASP A 65 -7.86 43.00 14.18
C ASP A 65 -7.90 42.76 12.66
N LEU A 66 -8.54 43.67 11.92
CA LEU A 66 -8.57 43.64 10.46
C LEU A 66 -7.22 44.03 9.86
N ASN A 67 -6.55 45.05 10.40
CA ASN A 67 -5.22 45.47 9.96
C ASN A 67 -4.18 44.36 10.21
N ASP A 68 -4.19 43.75 11.39
CA ASP A 68 -3.32 42.64 11.75
C ASP A 68 -3.54 41.41 10.85
N LEU A 69 -4.78 41.19 10.40
CA LEU A 69 -5.08 40.15 9.41
C LEU A 69 -4.36 40.45 8.09
N ILE A 70 -4.49 41.66 7.55
CA ILE A 70 -3.86 42.04 6.27
C ILE A 70 -2.34 41.89 6.34
N GLN A 71 -1.72 42.35 7.43
CA GLN A 71 -0.27 42.25 7.64
C GLN A 71 0.23 40.80 7.68
N GLN A 72 -0.61 39.84 8.08
CA GLN A 72 -0.27 38.42 8.10
C GLN A 72 -0.42 37.72 6.73
N LEU A 73 -1.05 38.34 5.73
CA LEU A 73 -1.29 37.72 4.42
C LEU A 73 -0.13 37.99 3.44
N PRO A 74 0.57 36.95 2.95
CA PRO A 74 1.58 37.13 1.91
C PRO A 74 0.96 37.62 0.61
N VAL A 75 1.49 38.74 0.10
CA VAL A 75 1.14 39.33 -1.20
C VAL A 75 1.70 38.46 -2.34
N PRO A 76 0.94 38.22 -3.43
CA PRO A 76 -0.41 38.73 -3.68
C PRO A 76 -1.50 37.87 -3.02
N PHE A 77 -2.58 38.51 -2.56
CA PHE A 77 -3.70 37.83 -1.90
C PHE A 77 -5.07 38.28 -2.40
N ILE A 78 -6.06 37.41 -2.16
CA ILE A 78 -7.50 37.66 -2.34
C ILE A 78 -8.19 37.35 -1.01
N ILE A 79 -9.09 38.22 -0.58
CA ILE A 79 -9.96 38.03 0.58
C ILE A 79 -11.39 37.87 0.07
N LEU A 80 -12.05 36.80 0.49
CA LEU A 80 -13.42 36.46 0.12
C LEU A 80 -14.23 36.19 1.38
N GLY A 81 -15.47 36.67 1.43
CA GLY A 81 -16.36 36.24 2.48
C GLY A 81 -17.49 37.19 2.80
N ASP A 82 -18.22 36.85 3.85
CA ASP A 82 -19.35 37.64 4.35
C ASP A 82 -18.86 38.59 5.44
N PHE A 83 -18.84 39.88 5.10
CA PHE A 83 -18.40 40.96 5.98
C PHE A 83 -19.55 41.52 6.81
N ASN A 84 -20.81 41.24 6.49
CA ASN A 84 -21.98 41.87 7.13
C ASN A 84 -21.89 43.42 7.22
N GLY A 85 -21.17 44.04 6.28
CA GLY A 85 -20.96 45.49 6.21
C GLY A 85 -21.72 46.11 5.04
N HIS A 86 -22.47 47.17 5.31
CA HIS A 86 -23.23 47.90 4.30
C HIS A 86 -22.44 49.14 3.90
N ASN A 87 -22.18 49.32 2.61
CA ASN A 87 -21.59 50.54 2.04
C ASN A 87 -22.06 50.73 0.59
N THR A 88 -22.29 51.98 0.21
CA THR A 88 -22.62 52.39 -1.16
C THR A 88 -21.54 52.00 -2.18
N LEU A 89 -20.27 51.90 -1.77
CA LEU A 89 -19.13 51.53 -2.64
C LEU A 89 -19.30 50.16 -3.31
N TRP A 90 -19.94 49.21 -2.64
CA TRP A 90 -20.24 47.87 -3.19
C TRP A 90 -21.74 47.65 -3.43
N GLY A 91 -22.51 48.73 -3.58
CA GLY A 91 -23.91 48.67 -4.00
C GLY A 91 -24.93 48.42 -2.88
N SER A 92 -24.59 48.69 -1.62
CA SER A 92 -25.62 48.79 -0.56
C SER A 92 -26.37 50.12 -0.67
N VAL A 93 -27.61 50.16 -0.17
CA VAL A 93 -28.44 51.39 -0.15
C VAL A 93 -27.95 52.38 0.90
N ASP A 94 -27.31 51.86 1.96
CA ASP A 94 -26.84 52.60 3.13
C ASP A 94 -25.39 52.25 3.47
N THR A 95 -24.73 53.09 4.27
CA THR A 95 -23.39 52.85 4.80
C THR A 95 -23.44 52.74 6.32
N ASN A 96 -23.21 51.54 6.86
CA ASN A 96 -23.17 51.28 8.30
C ASN A 96 -21.74 51.35 8.87
N ALA A 97 -21.61 51.30 10.20
CA ALA A 97 -20.32 51.41 10.88
C ALA A 97 -19.29 50.37 10.38
N ARG A 98 -19.73 49.13 10.15
CA ARG A 98 -18.87 48.06 9.64
C ARG A 98 -18.45 48.29 8.19
N GLY A 99 -19.33 48.82 7.35
CA GLY A 99 -19.00 49.22 5.99
C GLY A 99 -17.96 50.33 5.96
N ARG A 100 -18.01 51.31 6.87
CA ARG A 100 -16.95 52.33 6.99
C ARG A 100 -15.61 51.72 7.43
N GLN A 101 -15.62 50.72 8.33
CA GLN A 101 -14.40 50.02 8.74
C GLN A 101 -13.73 49.28 7.58
N VAL A 102 -14.53 48.60 6.75
CA VAL A 102 -14.02 47.87 5.57
C VAL A 102 -13.57 48.84 4.48
N GLU A 103 -14.29 49.94 4.24
CA GLU A 103 -13.85 51.01 3.33
C GLU A 103 -12.51 51.59 3.77
N LYS A 104 -12.36 51.94 5.05
CA LYS A 104 -11.08 52.38 5.62
C LYS A 104 -9.97 51.33 5.43
N LEU A 105 -10.27 50.05 5.56
CA LEU A 105 -9.30 48.97 5.34
C LEU A 105 -8.82 48.91 3.87
N LEU A 106 -9.70 49.20 2.91
CA LEU A 106 -9.34 49.27 1.49
C LEU A 106 -8.36 50.42 1.24
N ASP A 107 -8.64 51.59 1.80
CA ASP A 107 -7.82 52.80 1.64
C ASP A 107 -6.46 52.66 2.35
N ASP A 108 -6.47 52.28 3.63
CA ASP A 108 -5.27 52.18 4.49
C ASP A 108 -4.23 51.20 3.92
N HIS A 109 -4.66 50.13 3.23
CA HIS A 109 -3.78 49.10 2.67
C HIS A 109 -3.72 49.09 1.13
N SER A 110 -4.29 50.11 0.47
CA SER A 110 -4.33 50.22 -1.00
C SER A 110 -4.86 48.96 -1.69
N LEU A 111 -5.97 48.40 -1.20
CA LEU A 111 -6.58 47.18 -1.73
C LEU A 111 -7.62 47.50 -2.80
N CYS A 112 -7.83 46.56 -3.73
CA CYS A 112 -8.83 46.70 -4.77
C CYS A 112 -10.10 45.89 -4.42
N LEU A 113 -11.25 46.52 -4.57
CA LEU A 113 -12.55 45.87 -4.51
C LEU A 113 -12.94 45.35 -5.90
N LEU A 114 -13.29 44.07 -6.00
CA LEU A 114 -13.71 43.44 -7.27
C LEU A 114 -15.22 43.47 -7.50
N ASN A 115 -16.01 43.73 -6.45
CA ASN A 115 -17.48 43.72 -6.53
C ASN A 115 -18.01 44.70 -7.58
N ASN A 116 -19.07 44.32 -8.31
CA ASN A 116 -19.72 45.13 -9.34
C ASN A 116 -21.13 45.61 -8.94
N SER A 117 -21.36 45.82 -7.64
CA SER A 117 -22.66 46.23 -7.06
C SER A 117 -23.82 45.23 -7.19
N SER A 118 -23.57 44.00 -7.66
CA SER A 118 -24.57 42.93 -7.67
C SER A 118 -24.92 42.46 -6.26
N PHE A 119 -26.20 42.21 -5.98
CA PHE A 119 -26.65 41.66 -4.71
C PHE A 119 -26.09 40.25 -4.43
N THR A 120 -25.52 40.04 -3.24
CA THR A 120 -24.90 38.76 -2.84
C THR A 120 -25.68 38.00 -1.78
N HIS A 121 -26.69 38.61 -1.18
CA HIS A 121 -27.51 37.99 -0.14
C HIS A 121 -29.00 38.31 -0.31
N PHE A 122 -29.85 37.33 -0.05
CA PHE A 122 -31.30 37.47 0.02
C PHE A 122 -31.78 37.23 1.46
N HIS A 123 -32.27 38.28 2.12
CA HIS A 123 -32.76 38.19 3.49
C HIS A 123 -34.19 37.63 3.52
N PRO A 124 -34.42 36.37 3.99
CA PRO A 124 -35.70 35.70 3.78
C PRO A 124 -36.88 36.30 4.56
N ALA A 125 -36.60 36.98 5.69
CA ALA A 125 -37.64 37.53 6.56
C ALA A 125 -38.24 38.81 5.97
N THR A 126 -37.40 39.75 5.56
CA THR A 126 -37.81 41.03 4.94
C THR A 126 -38.02 40.92 3.43
N LYS A 127 -37.55 39.83 2.81
CA LYS A 127 -37.58 39.59 1.34
C LYS A 127 -36.78 40.63 0.56
N THR A 128 -35.72 41.18 1.16
CA THR A 128 -34.84 42.19 0.56
C THR A 128 -33.52 41.57 0.10
N PHE A 129 -32.81 42.30 -0.78
CA PHE A 129 -31.51 41.91 -1.30
C PHE A 129 -30.44 42.85 -0.76
N HIS A 130 -29.27 42.30 -0.43
CA HIS A 130 -28.15 43.03 0.16
C HIS A 130 -26.83 42.59 -0.47
N THR A 131 -25.82 43.45 -0.39
CA THR A 131 -24.45 43.15 -0.84
C THR A 131 -23.53 43.18 0.38
N ILE A 132 -23.32 42.01 0.96
CA ILE A 132 -22.52 41.83 2.19
C ILE A 132 -21.35 40.87 2.00
N ASP A 133 -21.33 40.13 0.88
CA ASP A 133 -20.23 39.25 0.51
C ASP A 133 -19.27 40.00 -0.42
N LEU A 134 -18.02 40.15 0.01
CA LEU A 134 -17.03 40.95 -0.69
C LEU A 134 -15.89 40.09 -1.23
N ALA A 135 -15.34 40.54 -2.36
CA ALA A 135 -14.12 40.05 -2.96
C ALA A 135 -13.12 41.21 -3.07
N ILE A 136 -12.07 41.14 -2.25
CA ILE A 136 -11.03 42.17 -2.13
C ILE A 136 -9.70 41.53 -2.54
N CYS A 137 -8.82 42.24 -3.25
CA CYS A 137 -7.53 41.71 -3.64
C CYS A 137 -6.40 42.73 -3.59
N SER A 138 -5.16 42.25 -3.60
CA SER A 138 -3.99 43.09 -3.86
C SER A 138 -4.07 43.71 -5.27
N PRO A 139 -3.54 44.93 -5.50
CA PRO A 139 -3.59 45.60 -6.80
C PRO A 139 -3.03 44.79 -7.97
N SER A 140 -1.99 43.99 -7.72
CA SER A 140 -1.36 43.13 -8.73
C SER A 140 -2.26 42.01 -9.25
N LEU A 141 -3.38 41.70 -8.58
CA LEU A 141 -4.35 40.71 -9.05
C LEU A 141 -5.58 41.32 -9.73
N ALA A 142 -5.91 42.58 -9.45
CA ALA A 142 -7.16 43.19 -9.90
C ALA A 142 -7.39 43.09 -11.43
N PRO A 143 -6.39 43.30 -12.31
CA PRO A 143 -6.60 43.22 -13.77
C PRO A 143 -6.85 41.80 -14.32
N TYR A 144 -6.79 40.77 -13.47
CA TYR A 144 -6.79 39.37 -13.91
C TYR A 144 -8.04 38.60 -13.49
N TRP A 145 -8.91 39.20 -12.67
CA TRP A 145 -10.05 38.50 -12.07
C TRP A 145 -11.35 39.30 -12.26
N ASP A 146 -12.32 38.67 -12.92
CA ASP A 146 -13.66 39.19 -13.06
C ASP A 146 -14.56 38.68 -11.94
N PHE A 147 -15.33 39.59 -11.35
CA PHE A 147 -16.35 39.28 -10.36
C PHE A 147 -17.72 39.08 -11.01
N SER A 148 -18.42 38.03 -10.57
CA SER A 148 -19.82 37.81 -10.92
C SER A 148 -20.56 37.14 -9.78
N VAL A 149 -21.89 37.29 -9.75
CA VAL A 149 -22.76 36.64 -8.78
C VAL A 149 -23.66 35.63 -9.50
N SER A 150 -23.83 34.45 -8.92
CA SER A 150 -24.72 33.45 -9.50
C SER A 150 -26.19 33.83 -9.34
N ASP A 151 -26.99 33.59 -10.38
CA ASP A 151 -28.45 33.76 -10.31
C ASP A 151 -29.18 32.72 -9.44
N ASP A 152 -28.51 31.63 -9.06
CA ASP A 152 -29.07 30.49 -8.30
C ASP A 152 -28.53 30.51 -6.86
N LEU A 153 -29.43 30.56 -5.87
CA LEU A 153 -29.08 30.48 -4.43
C LEU A 153 -28.58 29.10 -3.99
N PHE A 154 -28.75 28.05 -4.81
CA PHE A 154 -28.38 26.66 -4.48
C PHE A 154 -28.92 26.10 -3.16
N ASN A 155 -30.03 26.67 -2.65
CA ASN A 155 -30.66 26.42 -1.35
C ASN A 155 -30.12 27.20 -0.14
N SER A 156 -29.17 28.11 -0.34
CA SER A 156 -28.79 29.14 0.64
C SER A 156 -29.74 30.34 0.59
N ASP A 157 -29.46 31.31 1.46
CA ASP A 157 -29.82 32.72 1.47
C ASP A 157 -28.74 33.62 0.83
N HIS A 158 -27.47 33.20 0.84
CA HIS A 158 -26.40 33.84 0.07
C HIS A 158 -26.32 33.33 -1.38
N PHE A 159 -26.06 34.25 -2.31
CA PHE A 159 -25.68 33.93 -3.68
C PHE A 159 -24.18 33.62 -3.76
N PRO A 160 -23.79 32.55 -4.47
CA PRO A 160 -22.37 32.32 -4.72
C PRO A 160 -21.74 33.49 -5.48
N ILE A 161 -20.71 34.09 -4.88
CA ILE A 161 -19.76 34.95 -5.59
C ILE A 161 -18.78 34.08 -6.40
N ILE A 162 -18.48 34.49 -7.63
CA ILE A 162 -17.65 33.76 -8.57
C ILE A 162 -16.58 34.71 -9.10
N LEU A 163 -15.32 34.40 -8.78
CA LEU A 163 -14.16 35.01 -9.41
C LEU A 163 -13.70 34.17 -10.59
N THR A 164 -13.64 34.80 -11.77
CA THR A 164 -13.19 34.16 -13.01
C THR A 164 -11.87 34.77 -13.43
N TYR A 165 -10.84 33.94 -13.64
CA TYR A 165 -9.57 34.42 -14.15
C TYR A 165 -9.68 34.73 -15.65
N SER A 166 -9.45 35.98 -16.03
CA SER A 166 -9.83 36.52 -17.35
C SER A 166 -8.85 36.15 -18.47
N ARG A 167 -7.63 35.71 -18.14
CA ARG A 167 -6.62 35.36 -19.15
C ARG A 167 -6.67 33.88 -19.51
N ASN A 168 -6.54 33.58 -20.81
CA ASN A 168 -6.41 32.22 -21.34
C ASN A 168 -4.96 31.71 -21.33
N ASP A 169 -4.15 32.09 -20.34
CA ASP A 169 -2.74 31.68 -20.23
C ASP A 169 -2.51 30.57 -19.18
N PHE A 170 -3.59 29.97 -18.68
CA PHE A 170 -3.54 28.97 -17.62
C PHE A 170 -3.78 27.54 -18.14
N ASN A 171 -2.80 26.65 -17.90
CA ASN A 171 -2.92 25.23 -18.22
C ASN A 171 -3.29 24.41 -16.98
N PHE A 172 -4.43 23.70 -17.04
CA PHE A 172 -4.79 22.75 -16.01
C PHE A 172 -3.83 21.55 -16.01
N PRO A 173 -3.45 21.02 -14.83
CA PRO A 173 -2.63 19.82 -14.72
C PRO A 173 -3.27 18.65 -15.48
N LYS A 174 -2.50 18.03 -16.37
CA LYS A 174 -2.93 16.83 -17.10
C LYS A 174 -2.42 15.58 -16.40
N ARG A 175 -3.04 14.45 -16.76
CA ARG A 175 -2.61 13.11 -16.36
C ARG A 175 -1.74 12.54 -17.48
N PRO A 176 -0.78 11.65 -17.15
CA PRO A 176 -0.12 10.85 -18.15
C PRO A 176 -1.14 10.10 -19.02
N ILE A 177 -1.00 10.25 -20.33
CA ILE A 177 -1.77 9.47 -21.31
C ILE A 177 -1.37 8.00 -21.14
N ARG A 178 -2.37 7.11 -21.05
CA ARG A 178 -2.15 5.67 -20.90
C ARG A 178 -3.10 4.87 -21.78
N PHE A 179 -2.65 3.69 -22.20
CA PHE A 179 -3.51 2.71 -22.84
C PHE A 179 -4.61 2.21 -21.90
N ILE A 180 -5.80 1.94 -22.45
CA ILE A 180 -6.95 1.40 -21.73
C ILE A 180 -7.08 -0.09 -22.09
N TYR A 181 -6.30 -0.93 -21.43
CA TYR A 181 -6.21 -2.37 -21.73
C TYR A 181 -7.54 -3.13 -21.59
N ASP A 182 -8.46 -2.67 -20.74
CA ASP A 182 -9.81 -3.24 -20.64
C ASP A 182 -10.65 -3.09 -21.93
N LYS A 183 -10.23 -2.19 -22.85
CA LYS A 183 -10.86 -1.93 -24.14
C LYS A 183 -9.98 -2.33 -25.33
N ALA A 184 -8.90 -3.08 -25.08
CA ALA A 184 -7.99 -3.51 -26.14
C ALA A 184 -8.65 -4.55 -27.05
N ASP A 185 -8.46 -4.41 -28.36
CA ASP A 185 -8.70 -5.50 -29.30
C ASP A 185 -7.43 -6.36 -29.39
N TRP A 186 -7.38 -7.42 -28.58
CA TRP A 186 -6.21 -8.30 -28.56
C TRP A 186 -6.02 -9.13 -29.83
N ARG A 187 -7.07 -9.33 -30.64
CA ARG A 187 -6.96 -10.01 -31.93
C ARG A 187 -6.26 -9.11 -32.93
N LEU A 188 -6.69 -7.85 -33.02
CA LEU A 188 -6.06 -6.83 -33.86
C LEU A 188 -4.62 -6.54 -33.40
N PHE A 189 -4.39 -6.49 -32.07
CA PHE A 189 -3.02 -6.36 -31.54
C PHE A 189 -2.13 -7.51 -32.01
N ASN A 190 -2.62 -8.75 -31.92
CA ASN A 190 -1.85 -9.93 -32.29
C ASN A 190 -1.53 -9.95 -33.80
N SER A 191 -2.48 -9.58 -34.66
CA SER A 191 -2.27 -9.54 -36.11
C SER A 191 -1.26 -8.49 -36.57
N HIS A 192 -1.14 -7.37 -35.84
CA HIS A 192 -0.18 -6.30 -36.15
C HIS A 192 1.15 -6.39 -35.39
N CYS A 193 1.23 -7.21 -34.34
CA CYS A 193 2.43 -7.41 -33.54
C CYS A 193 3.23 -8.64 -34.00
N ASP A 194 3.68 -8.61 -35.25
CA ASP A 194 4.54 -9.67 -35.81
C ASP A 194 6.01 -9.27 -35.71
N PHE A 195 6.77 -10.02 -34.90
CA PHE A 195 8.22 -9.84 -34.87
C PHE A 195 8.82 -10.56 -36.09
N THR A 196 9.87 -9.98 -36.67
CA THR A 196 10.63 -10.60 -37.76
C THR A 196 12.01 -11.02 -37.29
N GLN A 197 12.65 -11.94 -38.04
CA GLN A 197 14.04 -12.35 -37.75
C GLN A 197 14.98 -11.15 -37.87
N ASP A 198 14.79 -10.28 -38.88
CA ASP A 198 15.64 -9.10 -39.12
C ASP A 198 15.61 -8.11 -37.95
N MET A 199 14.45 -7.95 -37.30
CA MET A 199 14.35 -7.12 -36.10
C MET A 199 15.19 -7.66 -34.94
N VAL A 200 15.22 -8.99 -34.76
CA VAL A 200 15.85 -9.64 -33.61
C VAL A 200 17.32 -9.96 -33.86
N ARG A 201 17.75 -10.16 -35.12
CA ARG A 201 19.11 -10.56 -35.50
C ARG A 201 20.01 -9.39 -35.91
N GLN A 202 19.62 -8.14 -35.64
CA GLN A 202 20.47 -6.98 -35.91
C GLN A 202 21.81 -7.07 -35.16
N PRO A 203 22.94 -6.65 -35.73
CA PRO A 203 24.24 -6.76 -35.06
C PRO A 203 24.26 -6.11 -33.67
N ASP A 204 23.65 -4.93 -33.53
CA ASP A 204 23.53 -4.24 -32.24
C ASP A 204 22.25 -4.65 -31.49
N VAL A 205 22.42 -5.28 -30.33
CA VAL A 205 21.33 -5.68 -29.42
C VAL A 205 20.47 -4.49 -29.01
N ASN A 206 21.04 -3.28 -28.84
CA ASN A 206 20.25 -2.10 -28.47
C ASN A 206 19.25 -1.73 -29.56
N LYS A 207 19.66 -1.79 -30.84
CA LYS A 207 18.77 -1.54 -31.98
C LYS A 207 17.72 -2.65 -32.13
N ALA A 208 18.07 -3.89 -31.83
CA ALA A 208 17.11 -5.00 -31.80
C ALA A 208 16.03 -4.80 -30.73
N VAL A 209 16.42 -4.43 -29.50
CA VAL A 209 15.47 -4.11 -28.41
C VAL A 209 14.57 -2.93 -28.78
N ASP A 210 15.14 -1.86 -29.35
CA ASP A 210 14.37 -0.70 -29.80
C ASP A 210 13.36 -1.06 -30.89
N SER A 211 13.76 -1.87 -31.87
CA SER A 211 12.89 -2.34 -32.95
C SER A 211 11.71 -3.17 -32.43
N VAL A 212 11.97 -4.11 -31.52
CA VAL A 212 10.92 -4.91 -30.86
C VAL A 212 9.98 -4.03 -30.02
N THR A 213 10.54 -3.07 -29.29
CA THR A 213 9.75 -2.12 -28.48
C THR A 213 8.85 -1.26 -29.36
N LYS A 214 9.37 -0.72 -30.47
CA LYS A 214 8.60 0.08 -31.44
C LYS A 214 7.49 -0.73 -32.10
N CYS A 215 7.74 -1.99 -32.45
CA CYS A 215 6.72 -2.88 -33.01
C CYS A 215 5.57 -3.12 -32.02
N LEU A 216 5.88 -3.43 -30.76
CA LEU A 216 4.89 -3.58 -29.68
C LEU A 216 4.03 -2.32 -29.52
N LEU A 217 4.67 -1.15 -29.48
CA LEU A 217 3.97 0.12 -29.30
C LEU A 217 3.11 0.49 -30.52
N LYS A 218 3.61 0.25 -31.74
CA LYS A 218 2.85 0.49 -32.98
C LYS A 218 1.59 -0.38 -33.03
N ALA A 219 1.72 -1.67 -32.72
CA ALA A 219 0.56 -2.57 -32.64
C ALA A 219 -0.42 -2.14 -31.52
N ALA A 220 0.10 -1.70 -30.37
CA ALA A 220 -0.73 -1.19 -29.29
C ALA A 220 -1.47 0.11 -29.67
N ASP A 221 -0.84 1.00 -30.42
CA ASP A 221 -1.43 2.26 -30.87
C ASP A 221 -2.60 2.03 -31.84
N ILE A 222 -2.52 0.98 -32.66
CA ILE A 222 -3.61 0.57 -33.56
C ILE A 222 -4.75 -0.08 -32.77
N ALA A 223 -4.42 -0.98 -31.84
CA ALA A 223 -5.38 -1.90 -31.25
C ALA A 223 -5.94 -1.49 -29.88
N ILE A 224 -5.33 -0.50 -29.21
CA ILE A 224 -5.65 -0.15 -27.83
C ILE A 224 -5.92 1.35 -27.69
N PRO A 225 -7.15 1.75 -27.29
CA PRO A 225 -7.46 3.16 -27.14
C PRO A 225 -6.67 3.78 -25.97
N LYS A 226 -6.21 5.01 -26.17
CA LYS A 226 -5.53 5.82 -25.14
C LYS A 226 -6.53 6.67 -24.36
N SER A 227 -6.23 6.91 -23.09
CA SER A 227 -6.96 7.89 -22.27
C SER A 227 -6.70 9.31 -22.78
N SER A 228 -7.66 10.21 -22.63
CA SER A 228 -7.53 11.61 -23.05
C SER A 228 -6.47 12.42 -22.29
N GLY A 229 -5.89 11.90 -21.20
CA GLY A 229 -5.01 12.66 -20.30
C GLY A 229 -5.73 13.72 -19.47
N ASN A 230 -6.95 14.10 -19.84
CA ASN A 230 -7.75 15.06 -19.10
C ASN A 230 -8.16 14.50 -17.73
N LEU A 231 -8.30 15.41 -16.77
CA LEU A 231 -8.90 15.08 -15.49
C LEU A 231 -10.36 14.65 -15.75
N PRO A 232 -10.81 13.48 -15.26
CA PRO A 232 -12.17 13.02 -15.34
C PRO A 232 -13.03 14.02 -14.61
N ARG A 233 -14.07 14.49 -15.31
CA ARG A 233 -15.11 15.30 -14.69
C ARG A 233 -15.71 14.53 -13.53
N LEU A 234 -16.01 15.23 -12.44
CA LEU A 234 -16.79 14.68 -11.33
C LEU A 234 -18.20 14.40 -11.82
N TYR A 235 -18.40 13.19 -12.34
CA TYR A 235 -19.70 12.73 -12.81
C TYR A 235 -20.63 12.52 -11.61
N LYS A 236 -21.87 13.01 -11.71
CA LYS A 236 -22.93 12.80 -10.72
C LYS A 236 -23.77 11.60 -11.16
N PRO A 237 -23.48 10.36 -10.72
CA PRO A 237 -24.17 9.16 -11.21
C PRO A 237 -25.66 9.10 -10.87
N TRP A 238 -26.13 9.96 -9.97
CA TRP A 238 -27.51 10.10 -9.56
C TRP A 238 -28.26 11.21 -10.30
N TRP A 239 -27.63 12.01 -11.16
CA TRP A 239 -28.30 13.11 -11.85
C TRP A 239 -29.01 12.60 -13.12
N ASN A 240 -30.35 12.50 -13.08
CA ASN A 240 -31.19 12.04 -14.19
C ASN A 240 -32.18 13.13 -14.64
N ASP A 241 -33.05 12.82 -15.60
CA ASP A 241 -34.00 13.80 -16.17
C ASP A 241 -35.06 14.27 -15.16
N ASN A 242 -35.46 13.43 -14.21
CA ASN A 242 -36.34 13.84 -13.11
C ASN A 242 -35.68 14.91 -12.21
N CYS A 243 -34.38 14.76 -11.90
CA CYS A 243 -33.62 15.81 -11.21
C CYS A 243 -33.55 17.09 -12.05
N LYS A 244 -33.33 16.98 -13.37
CA LYS A 244 -33.29 18.14 -14.28
C LYS A 244 -34.63 18.87 -14.31
N ALA A 245 -35.73 18.14 -14.47
CA ALA A 245 -37.08 18.69 -14.53
C ALA A 245 -37.46 19.38 -13.22
N ALA A 246 -37.24 18.73 -12.07
CA ALA A 246 -37.51 19.31 -10.76
C ALA A 246 -36.63 20.55 -10.48
N LYS A 247 -35.35 20.54 -10.86
CA LYS A 247 -34.48 21.73 -10.76
C LYS A 247 -34.95 22.85 -11.69
N LYS A 248 -35.38 22.54 -12.92
CA LYS A 248 -35.90 23.53 -13.88
C LYS A 248 -37.19 24.18 -13.36
N ALA A 249 -38.10 23.41 -12.77
CA ALA A 249 -39.32 23.93 -12.14
C ALA A 249 -38.99 24.83 -10.94
N GLN A 250 -38.06 24.41 -10.08
CA GLN A 250 -37.56 25.25 -8.98
C GLN A 250 -36.98 26.57 -9.50
N ARG A 251 -36.14 26.52 -10.54
CA ARG A 251 -35.53 27.71 -11.15
C ARG A 251 -36.58 28.66 -11.73
N ARG A 252 -37.56 28.14 -12.47
CA ARG A 252 -38.68 28.95 -12.98
C ARG A 252 -39.47 29.65 -11.86
N ALA A 253 -39.76 28.94 -10.78
CA ALA A 253 -40.45 29.52 -9.63
C ALA A 253 -39.58 30.58 -8.91
N TRP A 254 -38.27 30.35 -8.84
CA TRP A 254 -37.30 31.32 -8.32
C TRP A 254 -37.24 32.58 -9.19
N ASP A 255 -37.08 32.43 -10.51
CA ASP A 255 -37.00 33.57 -11.44
C ASP A 255 -38.28 34.41 -11.38
N LYS A 256 -39.45 33.76 -11.28
CA LYS A 256 -40.75 34.45 -11.12
C LYS A 256 -40.83 35.21 -9.79
N PHE A 257 -40.42 34.60 -8.68
CA PHE A 257 -40.39 35.25 -7.37
C PHE A 257 -39.40 36.41 -7.32
N ARG A 258 -38.21 36.24 -7.91
CA ARG A 258 -37.16 37.27 -7.97
C ARG A 258 -37.64 38.50 -8.73
N ARG A 259 -38.33 38.33 -9.86
CA ARG A 259 -38.90 39.45 -10.63
C ARG A 259 -40.14 40.06 -9.96
N TYR A 260 -40.94 39.24 -9.28
CA TYR A 260 -42.21 39.64 -8.68
C TYR A 260 -42.32 39.05 -7.25
N PRO A 261 -41.82 39.76 -6.21
CA PRO A 261 -41.64 39.22 -4.85
C PRO A 261 -42.94 39.14 -4.03
N THR A 262 -44.01 38.63 -4.63
CA THR A 262 -45.31 38.44 -3.96
C THR A 262 -45.28 37.22 -3.03
N THR A 263 -46.13 37.23 -2.00
CA THR A 263 -46.27 36.09 -1.07
C THR A 263 -46.65 34.80 -1.79
N ALA A 264 -47.52 34.87 -2.81
CA ALA A 264 -47.90 33.72 -3.62
C ALA A 264 -46.71 33.11 -4.39
N ASN A 265 -45.88 33.94 -5.03
CA ASN A 265 -44.68 33.48 -5.74
C ASN A 265 -43.65 32.89 -4.77
N HIS A 266 -43.51 33.47 -3.57
CA HIS A 266 -42.64 32.92 -2.52
C HIS A 266 -43.08 31.52 -2.06
N ILE A 267 -44.39 31.31 -1.86
CA ILE A 267 -44.96 30.01 -1.51
C ILE A 267 -44.72 29.00 -2.64
N ALA A 268 -44.95 29.39 -3.89
CA ALA A 268 -44.69 28.54 -5.06
C ALA A 268 -43.22 28.12 -5.15
N PHE A 269 -42.28 29.05 -4.95
CA PHE A 269 -40.86 28.75 -4.87
C PHE A 269 -40.52 27.79 -3.72
N LYS A 270 -41.04 28.02 -2.50
CA LYS A 270 -40.84 27.12 -1.35
C LYS A 270 -41.34 25.70 -1.63
N ARG A 271 -42.51 25.56 -2.26
CA ARG A 271 -43.06 24.27 -2.69
C ARG A 271 -42.14 23.57 -3.70
N ALA A 272 -41.71 24.27 -4.75
CA ALA A 272 -40.81 23.72 -5.76
C ALA A 272 -39.43 23.34 -5.17
N LYS A 273 -38.91 24.15 -4.23
CA LYS A 273 -37.66 23.88 -3.47
C LYS A 273 -37.79 22.60 -2.63
N SER A 274 -38.89 22.43 -1.90
CA SER A 274 -39.15 21.21 -1.12
C SER A 274 -39.28 19.97 -2.02
N PHE A 275 -40.02 20.08 -3.12
CA PHE A 275 -40.19 19.00 -4.09
C PHE A 275 -38.85 18.56 -4.70
N PHE A 276 -38.02 19.51 -5.15
CA PHE A 276 -36.68 19.20 -5.66
C PHE A 276 -35.81 18.51 -4.60
N ARG A 277 -35.84 18.97 -3.33
CA ARG A 277 -35.10 18.33 -2.22
C ARG A 277 -35.54 16.87 -2.02
N LYS A 278 -36.84 16.58 -2.06
CA LYS A 278 -37.41 15.22 -1.96
C LYS A 278 -36.92 14.32 -3.09
N ILE A 279 -37.10 14.75 -4.35
CA ILE A 279 -36.69 14.02 -5.55
C ILE A 279 -35.18 13.74 -5.53
N ARG A 280 -34.38 14.77 -5.22
CA ARG A 280 -32.92 14.65 -5.11
C ARG A 280 -32.50 13.61 -4.07
N ARG A 281 -33.15 13.56 -2.91
CA ARG A 281 -32.86 12.58 -1.85
C ARG A 281 -33.20 11.16 -2.30
N GLN A 282 -34.39 10.97 -2.89
CA GLN A 282 -34.83 9.67 -3.39
C GLN A 282 -33.88 9.10 -4.45
N ILE A 283 -33.49 9.92 -5.44
CA ILE A 283 -32.63 9.46 -6.53
C ILE A 283 -31.19 9.23 -6.07
N LYS A 284 -30.65 10.07 -5.17
CA LYS A 284 -29.34 9.83 -4.55
C LYS A 284 -29.33 8.48 -3.82
N ASN A 285 -30.35 8.20 -3.03
CA ASN A 285 -30.48 6.94 -2.30
C ASN A 285 -30.59 5.76 -3.27
N GLY A 286 -31.49 5.83 -4.27
CA GLY A 286 -31.65 4.77 -5.26
C GLY A 286 -30.39 4.51 -6.10
N SER A 287 -29.65 5.56 -6.47
CA SER A 287 -28.37 5.43 -7.17
C SER A 287 -27.31 4.76 -6.30
N PHE A 288 -27.23 5.13 -5.01
CA PHE A 288 -26.31 4.49 -4.07
C PHE A 288 -26.68 3.02 -3.83
N GLN A 289 -27.97 2.71 -3.67
CA GLN A 289 -28.49 1.34 -3.57
C GLN A 289 -28.12 0.51 -4.80
N LYS A 290 -28.32 1.04 -6.01
CA LYS A 290 -27.93 0.37 -7.27
C LYS A 290 -26.42 0.15 -7.34
N TYR A 291 -25.61 1.11 -6.89
CA TYR A 291 -24.16 0.98 -6.84
C TYR A 291 -23.71 -0.13 -5.89
N VAL A 292 -24.25 -0.16 -4.66
CA VAL A 292 -23.96 -1.22 -3.67
C VAL A 292 -24.45 -2.59 -4.16
N GLY A 293 -25.64 -2.66 -4.75
CA GLY A 293 -26.18 -3.88 -5.36
C GLY A 293 -25.35 -4.39 -6.55
N SER A 294 -24.57 -3.51 -7.20
CA SER A 294 -23.63 -3.90 -8.26
C SER A 294 -22.37 -4.60 -7.74
N ILE A 295 -22.16 -4.66 -6.41
CA ILE A 295 -21.06 -5.40 -5.78
C ILE A 295 -21.51 -6.84 -5.59
N GLN A 296 -21.38 -7.61 -6.66
CA GLN A 296 -21.84 -9.00 -6.69
C GLN A 296 -20.72 -10.00 -6.41
N GLY A 297 -21.09 -11.20 -5.97
CA GLY A 297 -20.14 -12.23 -5.58
C GLY A 297 -19.30 -12.82 -6.71
N HIS A 298 -19.68 -12.62 -7.98
CA HIS A 298 -18.91 -13.05 -9.15
C HIS A 298 -17.77 -12.08 -9.51
N LEU A 299 -17.74 -10.88 -8.92
CA LEU A 299 -16.67 -9.93 -9.16
C LEU A 299 -15.34 -10.47 -8.63
N SER A 300 -14.26 -10.21 -9.37
CA SER A 300 -12.91 -10.45 -8.87
C SER A 300 -12.66 -9.61 -7.61
N SER A 301 -11.84 -10.12 -6.68
CA SER A 301 -11.53 -9.41 -5.44
C SER A 301 -10.98 -8.00 -5.71
N LYS A 302 -10.16 -7.82 -6.75
CA LYS A 302 -9.66 -6.50 -7.17
C LYS A 302 -10.80 -5.52 -7.52
N ARG A 303 -11.73 -5.92 -8.39
CA ARG A 303 -12.87 -5.06 -8.79
C ARG A 303 -13.81 -4.77 -7.63
N MET A 304 -14.01 -5.74 -6.75
CA MET A 304 -14.76 -5.55 -5.50
C MET A 304 -14.07 -4.48 -4.64
N TRP A 305 -12.75 -4.58 -4.46
CA TRP A 305 -11.96 -3.60 -3.70
C TRP A 305 -11.97 -2.20 -4.31
N GLU A 306 -11.90 -2.08 -5.62
CA GLU A 306 -12.00 -0.79 -6.30
C GLU A 306 -13.35 -0.11 -6.04
N LYS A 307 -14.46 -0.88 -6.04
CA LYS A 307 -15.79 -0.36 -5.72
C LYS A 307 -15.92 0.02 -4.24
N VAL A 308 -15.46 -0.84 -3.33
CA VAL A 308 -15.47 -0.56 -1.89
C VAL A 308 -14.61 0.65 -1.55
N GLY A 309 -13.41 0.76 -2.13
CA GLY A 309 -12.51 1.90 -1.94
C GLY A 309 -13.09 3.22 -2.46
N LYS A 310 -13.94 3.18 -3.51
CA LYS A 310 -14.70 4.37 -3.95
C LYS A 310 -15.74 4.82 -2.93
N ILE A 311 -16.40 3.88 -2.24
CA ILE A 311 -17.38 4.19 -1.19
C ILE A 311 -16.69 4.81 0.04
N LEU A 312 -15.52 4.28 0.41
CA LEU A 312 -14.75 4.75 1.57
C LEU A 312 -13.99 6.05 1.31
N GLY A 313 -14.00 6.56 0.07
CA GLY A 313 -13.19 7.72 -0.32
C GLY A 313 -11.68 7.46 -0.26
N THR A 314 -11.24 6.21 -0.12
CA THR A 314 -9.82 5.83 -0.07
C THR A 314 -9.19 5.74 -1.46
N ASN A 315 -10.01 5.64 -2.51
CA ASN A 315 -9.58 5.86 -3.89
C ASN A 315 -9.51 7.36 -4.18
N THR A 316 -8.62 8.07 -3.48
CA THR A 316 -8.22 9.41 -3.87
C THR A 316 -7.32 9.28 -5.08
N PHE A 317 -7.91 9.50 -6.26
CA PHE A 317 -7.17 9.40 -7.51
C PHE A 317 -6.01 10.42 -7.61
N TYR A 318 -6.02 11.48 -6.77
CA TYR A 318 -5.07 12.60 -6.80
C TYR A 318 -4.71 13.04 -5.37
N HIS A 319 -3.48 12.73 -4.96
CA HIS A 319 -2.75 13.48 -3.94
C HIS A 319 -1.49 14.01 -4.62
N GLY A 320 -1.62 15.14 -5.33
CA GLY A 320 -0.44 15.85 -5.79
C GLY A 320 0.40 16.26 -4.59
N ILE A 321 1.71 16.01 -4.64
CA ILE A 321 2.64 16.59 -3.66
C ILE A 321 2.52 18.10 -3.81
N SER A 322 2.11 18.77 -2.74
CA SER A 322 1.75 20.18 -2.80
C SER A 322 2.96 21.07 -2.55
N PHE A 323 3.65 20.89 -1.43
CA PHE A 323 4.81 21.71 -1.11
C PHE A 323 5.90 20.83 -0.51
N LEU A 324 7.15 21.19 -0.77
CA LEU A 324 8.31 20.63 -0.09
C LEU A 324 9.10 21.75 0.55
N GLN A 325 9.67 21.48 1.72
CA GLN A 325 10.65 22.35 2.36
C GLN A 325 12.07 21.84 2.06
N THR A 326 12.96 22.73 1.65
CA THR A 326 14.38 22.41 1.43
C THR A 326 15.21 23.62 1.84
N ASN A 327 16.11 23.44 2.82
CA ASN A 327 16.99 24.49 3.34
C ASN A 327 16.25 25.78 3.73
N GLY A 328 15.06 25.66 4.34
CA GLY A 328 14.21 26.79 4.72
C GLY A 328 13.40 27.41 3.57
N GLN A 329 13.63 27.02 2.31
CA GLN A 329 12.85 27.48 1.17
C GLN A 329 11.67 26.54 0.87
N LEU A 330 10.56 27.16 0.47
CA LEU A 330 9.33 26.48 0.10
C LEU A 330 9.30 26.25 -1.42
N VAL A 331 9.25 24.99 -1.84
CA VAL A 331 9.16 24.61 -3.26
C VAL A 331 7.74 24.18 -3.57
N SER A 332 7.09 24.89 -4.50
CA SER A 332 5.67 24.72 -4.85
C SER A 332 5.44 24.34 -6.31
N HIS A 333 6.35 24.72 -7.21
CA HIS A 333 6.24 24.41 -8.63
C HIS A 333 6.51 22.92 -8.91
N THR A 334 5.68 22.29 -9.73
CA THR A 334 5.72 20.84 -10.00
C THR A 334 7.09 20.32 -10.43
N LYS A 335 7.78 21.02 -11.34
CA LYS A 335 9.14 20.66 -11.78
C LYS A 335 10.15 20.81 -10.66
N GLY A 336 10.06 21.89 -9.87
CA GLY A 336 10.87 22.12 -8.68
C GLY A 336 10.69 20.98 -7.67
N ILE A 337 9.45 20.60 -7.34
CA ILE A 337 9.14 19.48 -6.46
C ILE A 337 9.76 18.17 -6.98
N ALA A 338 9.62 17.89 -8.28
CA ALA A 338 10.19 16.70 -8.90
C ALA A 338 11.73 16.70 -8.80
N ASN A 339 12.39 17.84 -9.02
CA ASN A 339 13.84 18.00 -8.91
C ASN A 339 14.34 17.92 -7.46
N THR A 340 13.62 18.51 -6.51
CA THR A 340 13.93 18.40 -5.07
C THR A 340 13.91 16.95 -4.61
N LEU A 341 12.87 16.20 -4.99
CA LEU A 341 12.80 14.77 -4.69
C LEU A 341 13.89 13.97 -5.41
N GLY A 342 14.14 14.28 -6.69
CA GLY A 342 15.19 13.65 -7.47
C GLY A 342 16.56 13.83 -6.83
N SER A 343 16.88 15.06 -6.41
CA SER A 343 18.12 15.40 -5.71
C SER A 343 18.20 14.69 -4.35
N ALA A 344 17.11 14.69 -3.57
CA ALA A 344 17.08 13.99 -2.29
C ALA A 344 17.31 12.48 -2.43
N PHE A 345 16.73 11.83 -3.45
CA PHE A 345 16.96 10.41 -3.72
C PHE A 345 18.37 10.13 -4.26
N ALA A 346 18.88 10.98 -5.14
CA ALA A 346 20.23 10.86 -5.67
C ALA A 346 21.29 10.98 -4.56
N ASN A 347 21.13 11.97 -3.66
CA ASN A 347 22.02 12.21 -2.51
C ASN A 347 22.06 11.03 -1.54
N VAL A 348 20.96 10.29 -1.38
CA VAL A 348 20.95 9.07 -0.56
C VAL A 348 21.79 7.97 -1.20
N SER A 349 21.77 7.87 -2.52
CA SER A 349 22.51 6.86 -3.26
C SER A 349 23.94 7.29 -3.61
N SER A 350 24.36 8.49 -3.22
CA SER A 350 25.69 9.01 -3.57
C SER A 350 26.78 8.25 -2.80
N GLY A 351 27.98 8.14 -3.41
CA GLY A 351 29.12 7.55 -2.74
C GLY A 351 29.55 8.33 -1.48
N ASP A 352 29.23 9.62 -1.44
CA ASP A 352 29.52 10.52 -0.31
C ASP A 352 28.55 10.32 0.87
N SER A 353 27.49 9.51 0.68
CA SER A 353 26.55 9.17 1.76
C SER A 353 27.14 8.18 2.78
N TYR A 354 28.29 7.57 2.50
CA TYR A 354 28.98 6.66 3.40
C TYR A 354 29.91 7.38 4.38
N SER A 355 30.34 6.68 5.43
CA SER A 355 31.39 7.20 6.31
C SER A 355 32.71 7.37 5.54
N GLN A 356 33.51 8.36 5.93
CA GLN A 356 34.80 8.64 5.29
C GLN A 356 35.74 7.41 5.30
N THR A 357 35.71 6.64 6.39
CA THR A 357 36.46 5.39 6.54
C THR A 357 36.02 4.34 5.51
N PHE A 358 34.71 4.16 5.30
CA PHE A 358 34.22 3.23 4.29
C PHE A 358 34.51 3.70 2.87
N ILE A 359 34.47 5.00 2.59
CA ILE A 359 34.82 5.54 1.27
C ILE A 359 36.26 5.17 0.89
N GLN A 360 37.20 5.27 1.83
CA GLN A 360 38.60 4.86 1.59
C GLN A 360 38.70 3.35 1.33
N TYR A 361 38.06 2.53 2.17
CA TYR A 361 38.03 1.08 2.00
C TYR A 361 37.40 0.68 0.65
N LYS A 362 36.25 1.27 0.30
CA LYS A 362 35.55 1.09 -0.97
C LYS A 362 36.45 1.39 -2.16
N LYS A 363 37.12 2.55 -2.17
CA LYS A 363 38.06 2.93 -3.23
C LYS A 363 39.20 1.93 -3.40
N GLN A 364 39.67 1.31 -2.32
CA GLN A 364 40.71 0.28 -2.38
C GLN A 364 40.17 -1.04 -2.95
N GLN A 365 39.01 -1.49 -2.49
CA GLN A 365 38.41 -2.76 -2.95
C GLN A 365 37.97 -2.68 -4.41
N GLU A 366 37.36 -1.56 -4.84
CA GLU A 366 36.85 -1.37 -6.20
C GLU A 366 37.94 -1.31 -7.27
N LYS A 367 39.22 -1.15 -6.89
CA LYS A 367 40.36 -1.30 -7.81
C LYS A 367 40.55 -2.75 -8.27
N ARG A 368 40.11 -3.73 -7.47
CA ARG A 368 40.22 -5.15 -7.82
C ARG A 368 39.10 -5.50 -8.79
N ARG A 369 39.46 -5.82 -10.04
CA ARG A 369 38.48 -6.29 -11.01
C ARG A 369 37.97 -7.68 -10.60
N ILE A 370 36.67 -7.84 -10.53
CA ILE A 370 36.02 -9.14 -10.31
C ILE A 370 35.87 -9.80 -11.68
N ASP A 371 36.47 -10.97 -11.85
CA ASP A 371 36.37 -11.75 -13.08
C ASP A 371 35.34 -12.87 -12.93
N PHE A 372 34.27 -12.78 -13.72
CA PHE A 372 33.23 -13.80 -13.75
C PHE A 372 33.40 -14.79 -14.90
N ASN A 373 34.41 -14.64 -15.75
CA ASN A 373 34.63 -15.56 -16.85
C ASN A 373 34.92 -16.98 -16.33
N THR A 374 34.47 -17.97 -17.09
CA THR A 374 34.73 -19.37 -16.77
C THR A 374 34.73 -20.19 -18.05
N LEU A 375 35.63 -21.17 -18.09
CA LEU A 375 35.64 -22.23 -19.11
C LEU A 375 34.75 -23.40 -18.71
N THR A 376 34.34 -23.47 -17.43
CA THR A 376 33.47 -24.52 -16.92
C THR A 376 32.03 -24.28 -17.33
N SER A 377 31.43 -25.28 -17.98
CA SER A 377 30.00 -25.27 -18.27
C SER A 377 29.19 -25.44 -16.98
N LEU A 378 28.56 -24.36 -16.52
CA LEU A 378 27.66 -24.37 -15.37
C LEU A 378 26.21 -24.41 -15.86
N ALA A 379 25.42 -25.33 -15.32
CA ALA A 379 24.07 -25.64 -15.83
C ALA A 379 23.11 -24.44 -15.85
N TYR A 380 23.30 -23.44 -14.98
CA TYR A 380 22.47 -22.23 -14.96
C TYR A 380 22.81 -21.21 -16.06
N ASN A 381 23.91 -21.40 -16.79
CA ASN A 381 24.36 -20.51 -17.88
C ASN A 381 23.79 -20.89 -19.26
N VAL A 382 23.09 -22.03 -19.39
CA VAL A 382 22.46 -22.46 -20.64
C VAL A 382 21.45 -21.42 -21.18
N ASP A 383 21.07 -21.52 -22.44
CA ASP A 383 20.03 -20.67 -23.02
C ASP A 383 18.69 -20.76 -22.26
N PHE A 384 17.90 -19.69 -22.29
CA PHE A 384 16.54 -19.72 -21.78
C PHE A 384 15.64 -20.52 -22.71
N SER A 385 14.68 -21.22 -22.12
CA SER A 385 13.64 -21.95 -22.83
C SER A 385 12.34 -21.15 -22.98
N LEU A 386 11.51 -21.53 -23.95
CA LEU A 386 10.18 -20.93 -24.14
C LEU A 386 9.27 -21.18 -22.93
N HIS A 387 9.45 -22.31 -22.22
CA HIS A 387 8.74 -22.60 -20.98
C HIS A 387 9.11 -21.60 -19.87
N GLU A 388 10.39 -21.27 -19.70
CA GLU A 388 10.84 -20.24 -18.74
C GLU A 388 10.21 -18.88 -19.05
N LEU A 389 10.22 -18.47 -20.33
CA LEU A 389 9.63 -17.21 -20.78
C LEU A 389 8.11 -17.17 -20.52
N ARG A 390 7.38 -18.23 -20.90
CA ARG A 390 5.92 -18.33 -20.65
C ARG A 390 5.62 -18.32 -19.16
N ARG A 391 6.38 -19.04 -18.33
CA ARG A 391 6.23 -19.03 -16.88
C ARG A 391 6.50 -17.64 -16.30
N ALA A 392 7.52 -16.95 -16.79
CA ALA A 392 7.83 -15.58 -16.39
C ALA A 392 6.68 -14.62 -16.76
N ILE A 393 6.14 -14.67 -17.97
CA ILE A 393 5.02 -13.81 -18.39
C ILE A 393 3.74 -14.16 -17.62
N ARG A 394 3.42 -15.45 -17.41
CA ARG A 394 2.20 -15.88 -16.70
C ARG A 394 2.19 -15.45 -15.23
N SER A 395 3.35 -15.51 -14.57
CA SER A 395 3.51 -15.08 -13.18
C SER A 395 3.53 -13.55 -13.01
N SER A 396 3.49 -12.78 -14.10
CA SER A 396 3.46 -11.32 -14.05
C SER A 396 2.10 -10.74 -13.64
N HIS A 397 2.13 -9.68 -12.84
CA HIS A 397 0.97 -8.85 -12.55
C HIS A 397 0.92 -7.64 -13.48
N PRO A 398 -0.27 -7.16 -13.87
CA PRO A 398 -0.41 -5.93 -14.65
C PRO A 398 0.02 -4.74 -13.79
N ILE A 399 1.21 -4.21 -14.07
CA ILE A 399 1.84 -3.09 -13.35
C ILE A 399 2.06 -1.92 -14.30
N THR A 400 2.12 -0.69 -13.76
CA THR A 400 2.41 0.51 -14.55
C THR A 400 3.72 0.34 -15.33
N PRO A 401 3.74 0.67 -16.64
CA PRO A 401 4.91 0.48 -17.49
C PRO A 401 6.08 1.40 -17.08
N GLY A 402 7.29 1.01 -17.48
CA GLY A 402 8.49 1.81 -17.37
C GLY A 402 8.59 2.90 -18.45
N PRO A 403 9.79 3.46 -18.68
CA PRO A 403 9.99 4.52 -19.67
C PRO A 403 9.69 4.10 -21.12
N ASP A 404 9.76 2.80 -21.40
CA ASP A 404 9.50 2.19 -22.71
C ASP A 404 8.01 2.01 -23.03
N GLY A 405 7.10 2.27 -22.09
CA GLY A 405 5.66 2.17 -22.31
C GLY A 405 5.11 0.74 -22.46
N ILE A 406 5.96 -0.29 -22.36
CA ILE A 406 5.56 -1.70 -22.54
C ILE A 406 4.86 -2.23 -21.29
N HIS A 407 3.69 -2.86 -21.48
CA HIS A 407 2.88 -3.43 -20.41
C HIS A 407 2.77 -4.95 -20.52
N TYR A 408 2.62 -5.65 -19.38
CA TYR A 408 2.53 -7.11 -19.37
C TYR A 408 1.33 -7.67 -20.14
N ASP A 409 0.23 -6.93 -20.26
CA ASP A 409 -0.91 -7.37 -21.07
C ASP A 409 -0.55 -7.43 -22.57
N MET A 410 0.38 -6.59 -23.05
CA MET A 410 0.92 -6.71 -24.42
C MET A 410 1.70 -8.02 -24.56
N LEU A 411 2.58 -8.33 -23.61
CA LEU A 411 3.42 -9.54 -23.62
C LEU A 411 2.58 -10.83 -23.50
N LYS A 412 1.48 -10.80 -22.75
CA LYS A 412 0.55 -11.93 -22.59
C LYS A 412 -0.25 -12.25 -23.86
N ASN A 413 -0.37 -11.29 -24.78
CA ASN A 413 -1.14 -11.43 -26.01
C ASN A 413 -0.25 -11.50 -27.27
N LEU A 414 1.06 -11.76 -27.11
CA LEU A 414 1.95 -12.06 -28.23
C LEU A 414 1.64 -13.41 -28.87
N SER A 415 1.84 -13.51 -30.18
CA SER A 415 1.75 -14.80 -30.91
C SER A 415 2.88 -15.74 -30.49
N THR A 416 2.72 -17.05 -30.72
CA THR A 416 3.76 -18.04 -30.42
C THR A 416 5.06 -17.76 -31.20
N LYS A 417 4.94 -17.30 -32.46
CA LYS A 417 6.08 -16.87 -33.28
C LYS A 417 6.80 -15.68 -32.64
N SER A 418 6.09 -14.61 -32.29
CA SER A 418 6.68 -13.42 -31.66
C SER A 418 7.29 -13.74 -30.29
N LEU A 419 6.70 -14.66 -29.51
CA LEU A 419 7.31 -15.15 -28.26
C LEU A 419 8.62 -15.91 -28.52
N GLY A 420 8.69 -16.73 -29.56
CA GLY A 420 9.92 -17.42 -29.95
C GLY A 420 11.03 -16.44 -30.36
N LEU A 421 10.68 -15.39 -31.10
CA LEU A 421 11.61 -14.33 -31.49
C LEU A 421 12.06 -13.48 -30.29
N LEU A 422 11.15 -13.19 -29.35
CA LEU A 422 11.52 -12.52 -28.10
C LEU A 422 12.49 -13.37 -27.27
N LEU A 423 12.32 -14.70 -27.26
CA LEU A 423 13.24 -15.61 -26.59
C LEU A 423 14.63 -15.55 -27.22
N ILE A 424 14.73 -15.54 -28.55
CA ILE A 424 16.00 -15.38 -29.26
C ILE A 424 16.67 -14.07 -28.84
N LEU A 425 15.94 -12.95 -28.80
CA LEU A 425 16.48 -11.66 -28.33
C LEU A 425 17.00 -11.74 -26.90
N PHE A 426 16.27 -12.42 -26.00
CA PHE A 426 16.71 -12.61 -24.61
C PHE A 426 17.96 -13.50 -24.51
N ASN A 427 18.08 -14.54 -25.32
CA ASN A 427 19.29 -15.38 -25.36
C ASN A 427 20.49 -14.62 -25.97
N ARG A 428 20.26 -13.71 -26.93
CA ARG A 428 21.30 -12.80 -27.42
C ARG A 428 21.81 -11.89 -26.31
N ILE A 429 20.91 -11.21 -25.59
CA ILE A 429 21.27 -10.39 -24.41
C ILE A 429 22.05 -11.20 -23.38
N TRP A 430 21.65 -12.46 -23.15
CA TRP A 430 22.26 -13.37 -22.20
C TRP A 430 23.68 -13.82 -22.61
N ASN A 431 23.87 -14.17 -23.88
CA ASN A 431 25.13 -14.75 -24.38
C ASN A 431 26.13 -13.70 -24.86
N GLU A 432 25.67 -12.60 -25.44
CA GLU A 432 26.54 -11.49 -25.88
C GLU A 432 26.93 -10.56 -24.71
N HIS A 433 26.39 -10.81 -23.51
CA HIS A 433 26.63 -10.02 -22.29
C HIS A 433 26.27 -8.52 -22.42
N VAL A 434 25.40 -8.15 -23.36
CA VAL A 434 24.99 -6.76 -23.58
C VAL A 434 23.71 -6.44 -22.82
N PHE A 435 23.79 -5.55 -21.82
CA PHE A 435 22.59 -5.02 -21.17
C PHE A 435 22.04 -3.81 -21.95
N PRO A 436 20.79 -3.85 -22.44
CA PRO A 436 20.23 -2.78 -23.26
C PRO A 436 20.22 -1.42 -22.55
N MET A 437 20.74 -0.38 -23.20
CA MET A 437 20.86 0.97 -22.62
C MET A 437 19.51 1.56 -22.21
N ALA A 438 18.44 1.25 -22.96
CA ALA A 438 17.08 1.69 -22.65
C ALA A 438 16.60 1.18 -21.28
N TRP A 439 17.13 0.05 -20.80
CA TRP A 439 16.75 -0.56 -19.51
C TRP A 439 17.49 0.03 -18.31
N ASN A 440 18.51 0.87 -18.54
CA ASN A 440 19.22 1.61 -17.47
C ASN A 440 18.41 2.79 -16.92
N ARG A 441 17.38 3.23 -17.67
CA ARG A 441 16.51 4.35 -17.29
C ARG A 441 15.30 3.85 -16.50
N ALA A 442 14.93 4.56 -15.45
CA ALA A 442 13.73 4.31 -14.68
C ALA A 442 12.92 5.60 -14.49
N ILE A 443 11.60 5.46 -14.31
CA ILE A 443 10.79 6.54 -13.76
C ILE A 443 10.49 6.23 -12.30
N VAL A 444 10.85 7.16 -11.40
CA VAL A 444 10.57 7.07 -9.97
C VAL A 444 9.23 7.75 -9.66
N ILE A 445 8.33 7.00 -9.00
CA ILE A 445 7.10 7.52 -8.43
C ILE A 445 7.27 7.66 -6.91
N PRO A 446 7.21 8.87 -6.35
CA PRO A 446 7.34 9.09 -4.91
C PRO A 446 6.05 8.68 -4.19
N ILE A 447 6.18 7.81 -3.18
CA ILE A 447 5.05 7.39 -2.33
C ILE A 447 5.28 7.84 -0.89
N LEU A 448 4.37 8.65 -0.35
CA LEU A 448 4.46 9.13 1.03
C LEU A 448 4.40 7.97 2.02
N LYS A 449 5.33 7.95 2.98
CA LYS A 449 5.32 6.99 4.10
C LYS A 449 4.09 7.30 4.99
N PRO A 450 3.29 6.28 5.39
CA PRO A 450 2.10 6.51 6.20
C PRO A 450 2.41 7.30 7.48
N GLY A 451 1.65 8.38 7.72
CA GLY A 451 1.77 9.21 8.93
C GLY A 451 3.01 10.09 9.02
N LYS A 452 3.80 10.23 7.93
CA LYS A 452 4.95 11.12 7.88
C LYS A 452 4.59 12.48 7.27
N ASN A 453 5.42 13.49 7.54
CA ASN A 453 5.20 14.86 7.08
C ASN A 453 5.29 14.91 5.54
N PRO A 454 4.23 15.33 4.81
CA PRO A 454 4.27 15.45 3.35
C PRO A 454 5.20 16.57 2.85
N GLU A 455 5.60 17.52 3.70
CA GLU A 455 6.49 18.62 3.28
C GLU A 455 7.98 18.23 3.29
N ASP A 456 8.34 17.09 3.89
CA ASP A 456 9.72 16.63 3.98
C ASP A 456 10.05 15.63 2.84
N PRO A 457 11.03 15.93 1.96
CA PRO A 457 11.47 15.00 0.91
C PRO A 457 11.87 13.61 1.42
N SER A 458 12.40 13.51 2.64
CA SER A 458 12.83 12.24 3.25
C SER A 458 11.67 11.30 3.61
N SER A 459 10.45 11.86 3.66
CA SER A 459 9.21 11.14 3.99
C SER A 459 8.65 10.32 2.81
N TYR A 460 9.24 10.43 1.62
CA TYR A 460 8.82 9.69 0.43
C TYR A 460 9.68 8.44 0.17
N ARG A 461 9.08 7.40 -0.41
CA ARG A 461 9.77 6.22 -0.95
C ARG A 461 9.94 6.35 -2.47
N PRO A 462 11.13 6.11 -3.03
CA PRO A 462 11.33 6.11 -4.47
C PRO A 462 10.94 4.77 -5.10
N ILE A 463 9.77 4.67 -5.74
CA ILE A 463 9.38 3.44 -6.45
C ILE A 463 9.80 3.53 -7.92
N ALA A 464 10.78 2.71 -8.33
CA ALA A 464 11.29 2.69 -9.69
C ALA A 464 10.42 1.83 -10.63
N LEU A 465 9.91 2.46 -11.69
CA LEU A 465 9.27 1.82 -12.82
C LEU A 465 10.32 1.56 -13.90
N THR A 466 10.69 0.29 -14.10
CA THR A 466 11.60 -0.18 -15.16
C THR A 466 10.83 -0.95 -16.23
N SER A 467 11.48 -1.17 -17.39
CA SER A 467 10.91 -1.89 -18.53
C SER A 467 10.29 -3.24 -18.15
N CYS A 468 9.09 -3.54 -18.67
CA CYS A 468 8.47 -4.86 -18.48
C CYS A 468 9.23 -5.97 -19.22
N LEU A 469 9.93 -5.66 -20.32
CA LEU A 469 10.81 -6.60 -21.02
C LEU A 469 12.00 -6.96 -20.13
N CYS A 470 12.70 -5.94 -19.58
CA CYS A 470 13.78 -6.14 -18.61
C CYS A 470 13.32 -6.99 -17.43
N LYS A 471 12.19 -6.63 -16.80
CA LYS A 471 11.62 -7.39 -15.68
C LYS A 471 11.27 -8.84 -16.06
N THR A 472 10.91 -9.12 -17.30
CA THR A 472 10.63 -10.50 -17.73
C THR A 472 11.91 -11.33 -17.72
N LEU A 473 13.00 -10.79 -18.25
CA LEU A 473 14.32 -11.44 -18.22
C LEU A 473 14.87 -11.54 -16.79
N GLU A 474 14.79 -10.47 -16.00
CA GLU A 474 15.14 -10.49 -14.57
C GLU A 474 14.41 -11.62 -13.82
N ARG A 475 13.14 -11.90 -14.14
CA ARG A 475 12.36 -12.96 -13.48
C ARG A 475 12.91 -14.36 -13.79
N MET A 476 13.32 -14.61 -15.04
CA MET A 476 13.92 -15.88 -15.41
C MET A 476 15.27 -16.06 -14.72
N ILE A 477 16.11 -15.03 -14.74
CA ILE A 477 17.43 -15.03 -14.08
C ILE A 477 17.28 -15.20 -12.57
N ASN A 478 16.35 -14.48 -11.94
CA ASN A 478 16.08 -14.57 -10.51
C ASN A 478 15.63 -15.98 -10.11
N ALA A 479 14.83 -16.65 -10.94
CA ALA A 479 14.44 -18.04 -10.70
C ALA A 479 15.67 -18.96 -10.70
N ARG A 480 16.60 -18.78 -11.65
CA ARG A 480 17.85 -19.54 -11.71
C ARG A 480 18.75 -19.28 -10.51
N LEU A 481 18.95 -18.00 -10.16
CA LEU A 481 19.76 -17.57 -9.02
C LEU A 481 19.24 -18.16 -7.70
N ILE A 482 17.94 -18.03 -7.43
CA ILE A 482 17.33 -18.58 -6.21
C ILE A 482 17.48 -20.10 -6.15
N HIS A 483 17.29 -20.81 -7.27
CA HIS A 483 17.45 -22.26 -7.30
C HIS A 483 18.86 -22.68 -6.88
N VAL A 484 19.90 -22.08 -7.48
CA VAL A 484 21.31 -22.40 -7.15
C VAL A 484 21.65 -22.02 -5.71
N LEU A 485 21.15 -20.89 -5.20
CA LEU A 485 21.39 -20.46 -3.81
C LEU A 485 20.79 -21.43 -2.79
N GLU A 486 19.59 -21.95 -3.05
CA GLU A 486 18.92 -22.89 -2.16
C GLU A 486 19.53 -24.29 -2.26
N GLU A 487 19.80 -24.78 -3.48
CA GLU A 487 20.43 -26.09 -3.74
C GLU A 487 21.80 -26.20 -3.06
N LYS A 488 22.64 -25.16 -3.20
CA LYS A 488 23.98 -25.11 -2.58
C LYS A 488 23.97 -24.63 -1.13
N LYS A 489 22.80 -24.34 -0.53
CA LYS A 489 22.64 -23.82 0.84
C LYS A 489 23.52 -22.59 1.15
N LEU A 490 23.66 -21.68 0.17
CA LEU A 490 24.53 -20.50 0.28
C LEU A 490 23.92 -19.38 1.14
N LEU A 491 22.61 -19.41 1.36
CA LEU A 491 21.90 -18.48 2.25
C LEU A 491 21.80 -19.04 3.67
N THR A 492 22.10 -18.19 4.65
CA THR A 492 21.99 -18.52 6.07
C THR A 492 20.60 -19.05 6.39
N GLU A 493 20.53 -20.10 7.19
CA GLU A 493 19.28 -20.78 7.52
C GLU A 493 18.30 -19.87 8.31
N PHE A 494 18.86 -18.87 9.01
CA PHE A 494 18.15 -17.90 9.84
C PHE A 494 17.57 -16.70 9.07
N GLN A 495 17.79 -16.63 7.75
CA GLN A 495 17.12 -15.71 6.84
C GLN A 495 15.83 -16.37 6.33
N SER A 496 14.69 -15.77 6.62
CA SER A 496 13.36 -16.25 6.18
C SER A 496 12.68 -15.36 5.14
N GLY A 497 13.24 -14.17 4.86
CA GLY A 497 12.69 -13.22 3.89
C GLY A 497 12.79 -13.72 2.45
N PHE A 498 11.69 -13.66 1.70
CA PHE A 498 11.62 -13.98 0.26
C PHE A 498 12.21 -15.34 -0.18
N ARG A 499 12.27 -16.30 0.73
CA ARG A 499 12.72 -17.67 0.44
C ARG A 499 11.56 -18.65 0.31
N TYR A 500 11.73 -19.64 -0.54
CA TYR A 500 10.70 -20.63 -0.78
C TYR A 500 10.45 -21.49 0.47
N GLY A 501 9.17 -21.71 0.83
CA GLY A 501 8.80 -22.45 2.03
C GLY A 501 9.09 -21.72 3.37
N ARG A 502 9.61 -20.49 3.35
CA ARG A 502 9.80 -19.65 4.53
C ARG A 502 8.72 -18.57 4.64
N SER A 503 8.53 -18.02 5.84
CA SER A 503 7.47 -17.07 6.18
C SER A 503 7.87 -16.22 7.39
N THR A 504 7.17 -15.11 7.58
CA THR A 504 7.35 -14.26 8.77
C THR A 504 7.08 -15.02 10.08
N ILE A 505 6.17 -16.00 10.04
CA ILE A 505 5.82 -16.83 11.22
C ILE A 505 7.03 -17.62 11.73
N ASP A 506 7.96 -18.02 10.85
CA ASP A 506 9.12 -18.84 11.24
C ASP A 506 10.03 -18.05 12.21
N ASN A 507 10.34 -16.79 11.91
CA ASN A 507 11.13 -15.93 12.79
C ASN A 507 10.39 -15.58 14.08
N ILE A 508 9.09 -15.25 13.97
CA ILE A 508 8.26 -14.93 15.13
C ILE A 508 8.18 -16.12 16.09
N LEU A 509 8.04 -17.34 15.56
CA LEU A 509 7.98 -18.56 16.35
C LEU A 509 9.32 -18.87 17.03
N ASN A 510 10.44 -18.68 16.32
CA ASN A 510 11.77 -18.90 16.89
C ASN A 510 11.99 -17.99 18.11
N LEU A 511 11.64 -16.71 18.00
CA LEU A 511 11.74 -15.77 19.12
C LEU A 511 10.76 -16.12 20.25
N GLU A 512 9.49 -16.43 19.92
CA GLU A 512 8.48 -16.81 20.91
C GLU A 512 8.90 -18.04 21.73
N THR A 513 9.46 -19.05 21.06
CA THR A 513 9.97 -20.26 21.71
C THR A 513 11.13 -19.92 22.65
N ALA A 514 12.11 -19.13 22.20
CA ALA A 514 13.24 -18.71 23.05
C ALA A 514 12.79 -17.93 24.30
N ILE A 515 11.79 -17.05 24.17
CA ILE A 515 11.21 -16.31 25.30
C ILE A 515 10.57 -17.26 26.31
N ARG A 516 9.80 -18.24 25.83
CA ARG A 516 9.15 -19.21 26.73
C ARG A 516 10.15 -20.11 27.44
N ASP A 517 11.18 -20.54 26.73
CA ASP A 517 12.25 -21.37 27.29
C ASP A 517 13.04 -20.59 28.34
N ALA A 518 13.27 -19.29 28.14
CA ALA A 518 13.83 -18.42 29.18
C ALA A 518 12.90 -18.32 30.40
N PHE A 519 11.59 -18.12 30.19
CA PHE A 519 10.62 -18.03 31.29
C PHE A 519 10.54 -19.32 32.14
N ILE A 520 10.47 -20.49 31.50
CA ILE A 520 10.33 -21.76 32.22
C ILE A 520 11.59 -22.10 33.02
N THR A 521 12.76 -21.68 32.52
CA THR A 521 14.07 -21.84 33.17
C THR A 521 14.42 -20.70 34.13
N LYS A 522 13.50 -19.76 34.39
CA LYS A 522 13.70 -18.58 35.26
C LYS A 522 14.84 -17.66 34.81
N LYS A 523 15.14 -17.62 33.51
CA LYS A 523 16.14 -16.74 32.90
C LYS A 523 15.52 -15.40 32.47
N HIS A 524 16.38 -14.41 32.32
CA HIS A 524 16.12 -13.19 31.56
C HIS A 524 16.41 -13.45 30.08
N LEU A 525 15.64 -12.83 29.18
CA LEU A 525 15.97 -12.76 27.76
C LEU A 525 15.87 -11.31 27.31
N VAL A 526 16.93 -10.80 26.69
CA VAL A 526 16.97 -9.45 26.11
C VAL A 526 17.03 -9.58 24.61
N SER A 527 16.19 -8.82 23.91
CA SER A 527 16.07 -8.85 22.45
C SER A 527 16.21 -7.44 21.87
N ILE A 528 17.08 -7.29 20.88
CA ILE A 528 17.37 -6.03 20.19
C ILE A 528 16.88 -6.14 18.75
N PHE A 529 16.17 -5.11 18.30
CA PHE A 529 15.60 -5.00 16.96
C PHE A 529 16.25 -3.82 16.26
N PHE A 530 16.98 -4.11 15.19
CA PHE A 530 17.73 -3.12 14.42
C PHE A 530 16.90 -2.60 13.25
N ASP A 531 16.98 -1.30 12.98
CA ASP A 531 16.45 -0.67 11.76
C ASP A 531 17.62 -0.16 10.92
N MET A 532 17.71 -0.57 9.66
CA MET A 532 18.74 -0.09 8.73
C MET A 532 18.27 1.14 7.98
N GLU A 533 19.15 2.13 7.88
CA GLU A 533 18.83 3.38 7.20
C GLU A 533 18.92 3.22 5.68
N LYS A 534 17.76 3.28 5.00
CA LYS A 534 17.66 3.31 3.53
C LYS A 534 18.46 2.16 2.88
N ALA A 535 18.33 0.96 3.44
CA ALA A 535 19.20 -0.19 3.17
C ALA A 535 19.31 -0.56 1.68
N TYR A 536 18.19 -0.52 0.93
CA TYR A 536 18.17 -0.79 -0.51
C TYR A 536 18.92 0.27 -1.30
N ASP A 537 18.80 1.54 -0.91
CA ASP A 537 19.38 2.67 -1.64
C ASP A 537 20.89 2.82 -1.40
N ARG A 538 21.40 2.22 -0.30
CA ARG A 538 22.80 2.24 0.12
C ARG A 538 23.54 0.91 -0.07
N ALA A 539 22.89 -0.12 -0.60
CA ALA A 539 23.52 -1.42 -0.80
C ALA A 539 24.74 -1.29 -1.73
N TRP A 540 25.92 -1.65 -1.23
CA TRP A 540 27.18 -1.51 -1.95
C TRP A 540 27.27 -2.48 -3.13
N ARG A 541 27.25 -1.95 -4.36
CA ARG A 541 27.13 -2.75 -5.60
C ARG A 541 28.33 -3.67 -5.83
N HIS A 542 29.54 -3.15 -5.71
CA HIS A 542 30.75 -3.95 -5.85
C HIS A 542 30.81 -5.05 -4.78
N GLY A 543 30.37 -4.75 -3.56
CA GLY A 543 30.23 -5.73 -2.48
C GLY A 543 29.32 -6.90 -2.87
N ILE A 544 28.16 -6.64 -3.47
CA ILE A 544 27.23 -7.69 -3.96
C ILE A 544 27.91 -8.58 -5.00
N LEU A 545 28.63 -7.98 -5.96
CA LEU A 545 29.34 -8.73 -6.99
C LEU A 545 30.45 -9.59 -6.39
N ASN A 546 31.20 -9.06 -5.42
CA ASN A 546 32.23 -9.81 -4.73
C ASN A 546 31.64 -11.00 -3.96
N ASP A 547 30.49 -10.80 -3.30
CA ASP A 547 29.80 -11.88 -2.58
C ASP A 547 29.31 -12.98 -3.55
N LEU A 548 28.76 -12.62 -4.71
CA LEU A 548 28.41 -13.58 -5.77
C LEU A 548 29.64 -14.35 -6.28
N HIS A 549 30.75 -13.65 -6.48
CA HIS A 549 32.00 -14.28 -6.91
C HIS A 549 32.53 -15.26 -5.87
N ASN A 550 32.51 -14.89 -4.58
CA ASN A 550 32.95 -15.75 -3.48
C ASN A 550 32.03 -16.96 -3.26
N MET A 551 30.74 -16.83 -3.59
CA MET A 551 29.78 -17.94 -3.62
C MET A 551 29.96 -18.89 -4.82
N GLY A 552 30.94 -18.63 -5.70
CA GLY A 552 31.27 -19.48 -6.85
C GLY A 552 30.39 -19.26 -8.08
N PHE A 553 29.66 -18.14 -8.18
CA PHE A 553 28.95 -17.80 -9.41
C PHE A 553 29.92 -17.32 -10.50
N ARG A 554 29.80 -17.87 -11.70
CA ARG A 554 30.60 -17.53 -12.89
C ARG A 554 29.74 -17.63 -14.17
N GLY A 555 30.19 -16.99 -15.25
CA GLY A 555 29.54 -16.96 -16.56
C GLY A 555 28.39 -15.95 -16.67
N ASN A 556 27.42 -16.23 -17.54
CA ASN A 556 26.39 -15.29 -17.96
C ASN A 556 25.56 -14.70 -16.80
N LEU A 557 25.23 -15.50 -15.79
CA LEU A 557 24.37 -15.05 -14.68
C LEU A 557 24.96 -13.87 -13.89
N PRO A 558 26.14 -13.97 -13.27
CA PRO A 558 26.74 -12.84 -12.56
C PRO A 558 27.16 -11.69 -13.50
N ILE A 559 27.53 -11.96 -14.75
CA ILE A 559 27.84 -10.92 -15.74
C ILE A 559 26.60 -10.07 -16.05
N PHE A 560 25.43 -10.72 -16.23
CA PHE A 560 24.18 -9.99 -16.37
C PHE A 560 23.89 -9.11 -15.14
N ILE A 561 24.08 -9.63 -13.93
CA ILE A 561 23.86 -8.88 -12.69
C ILE A 561 24.82 -7.69 -12.59
N GLN A 562 26.10 -7.88 -12.95
CA GLN A 562 27.09 -6.82 -13.04
C GLN A 562 26.57 -5.70 -13.97
N ASN A 563 26.19 -6.04 -15.20
CA ASN A 563 25.71 -5.06 -16.17
C ASN A 563 24.38 -4.41 -15.78
N PHE A 564 23.49 -5.15 -15.12
CA PHE A 564 22.23 -4.65 -14.56
C PHE A 564 22.42 -3.58 -13.45
N LEU A 565 23.50 -3.69 -12.68
CA LEU A 565 23.84 -2.75 -11.59
C LEU A 565 24.69 -1.56 -12.08
N LEU A 566 25.24 -1.61 -13.30
CA LEU A 566 26.05 -0.53 -13.86
C LEU A 566 25.19 0.68 -14.28
N LYS A 567 25.69 1.88 -14.00
CA LYS A 567 25.26 3.19 -14.54
C LYS A 567 23.73 3.34 -14.73
N ARG A 568 22.99 3.41 -13.61
CA ARG A 568 21.54 3.62 -13.63
C ARG A 568 21.18 5.09 -13.55
N THR A 569 20.12 5.47 -14.26
CA THR A 569 19.57 6.83 -14.25
C THR A 569 18.07 6.82 -14.02
N PHE A 570 17.55 7.89 -13.44
CA PHE A 570 16.13 8.01 -13.18
C PHE A 570 15.61 9.45 -13.28
N ASN A 571 14.33 9.56 -13.63
CA ASN A 571 13.56 10.80 -13.50
C ASN A 571 12.44 10.59 -12.49
N VAL A 572 12.19 11.56 -11.62
CA VAL A 572 11.03 11.59 -10.74
C VAL A 572 9.84 12.14 -11.51
N ARG A 573 8.69 11.44 -11.47
CA ARG A 573 7.45 11.92 -12.08
C ARG A 573 6.48 12.45 -11.02
N ILE A 574 6.08 13.70 -11.20
CA ILE A 574 4.96 14.32 -10.48
C ILE A 574 3.89 14.71 -11.52
N ASN A 575 2.70 14.11 -11.41
CA ASN A 575 1.65 14.25 -12.43
C ASN A 575 2.15 13.84 -13.83
N ASP A 576 2.10 14.75 -14.81
CA ASP A 576 2.62 14.60 -16.17
C ASP A 576 4.06 15.15 -16.33
N THR A 577 4.60 15.81 -15.30
CA THR A 577 5.91 16.46 -15.34
C THR A 577 7.01 15.52 -14.85
N LEU A 578 8.13 15.49 -15.58
CA LEU A 578 9.35 14.77 -15.20
C LEU A 578 10.39 15.73 -14.65
N SER A 579 11.11 15.30 -13.62
CA SER A 579 12.33 15.96 -13.15
C SER A 579 13.44 15.89 -14.19
N ASP A 580 14.56 16.55 -13.91
CA ASP A 580 15.81 16.33 -14.64
C ASP A 580 16.33 14.91 -14.40
N ASN A 581 17.35 14.52 -15.15
CA ASN A 581 17.92 13.19 -15.06
C ASN A 581 18.89 13.09 -13.89
N PHE A 582 18.66 12.12 -13.01
CA PHE A 582 19.51 11.86 -11.84
C PHE A 582 20.23 10.53 -12.01
N ILE A 583 21.47 10.46 -11.49
CA ILE A 583 22.27 9.23 -11.48
C ILE A 583 22.05 8.53 -10.14
N GLN A 584 21.88 7.20 -10.22
CA GLN A 584 21.88 6.35 -9.04
C GLN A 584 23.25 5.66 -8.93
N ASN A 585 24.10 6.12 -8.01
CA ASN A 585 25.47 5.61 -7.86
C ASN A 585 25.52 4.27 -7.13
N GLU A 586 24.80 4.14 -6.02
CA GLU A 586 24.74 2.92 -5.21
C GLU A 586 23.33 2.38 -5.04
N GLY A 587 23.22 1.26 -4.34
CA GLY A 587 21.95 0.62 -4.05
C GLY A 587 21.42 -0.23 -5.20
N VAL A 588 20.33 -0.92 -4.89
CA VAL A 588 19.57 -1.76 -5.81
C VAL A 588 18.20 -1.10 -6.11
N PRO A 589 17.72 -1.12 -7.36
CA PRO A 589 16.52 -0.39 -7.76
C PRO A 589 15.24 -0.93 -7.08
N GLN A 590 14.61 -0.11 -6.23
CA GLN A 590 13.37 -0.48 -5.55
C GLN A 590 12.23 -0.72 -6.57
N GLY A 591 11.78 -1.97 -6.69
CA GLY A 591 10.73 -2.38 -7.64
C GLY A 591 11.21 -3.23 -8.82
N SER A 592 12.52 -3.49 -8.91
CA SER A 592 13.10 -4.56 -9.75
C SER A 592 12.92 -5.93 -9.09
N ILE A 593 12.97 -6.99 -9.90
CA ILE A 593 12.77 -8.36 -9.43
C ILE A 593 14.02 -8.89 -8.73
N LEU A 594 15.22 -8.63 -9.29
CA LEU A 594 16.49 -9.10 -8.72
C LEU A 594 16.87 -8.38 -7.43
N SER A 595 16.40 -7.15 -7.22
CA SER A 595 16.88 -6.29 -6.13
C SER A 595 16.72 -6.91 -4.74
N VAL A 596 15.65 -7.67 -4.51
CA VAL A 596 15.41 -8.31 -3.20
C VAL A 596 16.41 -9.42 -2.91
N ILE A 597 16.68 -10.31 -3.88
CA ILE A 597 17.63 -11.41 -3.66
C ILE A 597 19.06 -10.89 -3.56
N LEU A 598 19.42 -9.85 -4.34
CA LEU A 598 20.74 -9.22 -4.26
C LEU A 598 20.98 -8.59 -2.89
N PHE A 599 19.96 -7.94 -2.32
CA PHE A 599 20.03 -7.42 -0.96
C PHE A 599 20.18 -8.54 0.08
N ILE A 600 19.43 -9.65 -0.07
CA ILE A 600 19.52 -10.82 0.82
C ILE A 600 20.94 -11.42 0.77
N ILE A 601 21.53 -11.56 -0.41
CA ILE A 601 22.92 -12.02 -0.58
C ILE A 601 23.87 -11.10 0.18
N LYS A 602 23.66 -9.78 0.08
CA LYS A 602 24.55 -8.81 0.71
C LYS A 602 24.48 -8.85 2.23
N ILE A 603 23.28 -8.97 2.80
CA ILE A 603 23.09 -9.00 4.25
C ILE A 603 23.41 -10.37 4.86
N ASN A 604 23.49 -11.43 4.05
CA ASN A 604 23.63 -12.82 4.46
C ASN A 604 24.74 -13.04 5.51
N GLY A 605 25.87 -12.36 5.34
CA GLY A 605 27.06 -12.52 6.18
C GLY A 605 26.93 -12.03 7.63
N ILE A 606 25.95 -11.18 7.95
CA ILE A 606 25.87 -10.50 9.25
C ILE A 606 25.77 -11.48 10.43
N ILE A 607 25.03 -12.58 10.27
CA ILE A 607 24.78 -13.56 11.34
C ILE A 607 26.04 -14.35 11.72
N HIS A 608 26.98 -14.53 10.79
CA HIS A 608 28.21 -15.28 11.06
C HIS A 608 29.17 -14.57 12.02
N ASN A 609 28.94 -13.28 12.31
CA ASN A 609 29.76 -12.50 13.24
C ASN A 609 29.19 -12.48 14.67
N LEU A 610 28.10 -13.21 14.92
CA LEU A 610 27.46 -13.24 16.24
C LEU A 610 28.22 -14.17 17.21
N PRO A 611 28.38 -13.77 18.48
CA PRO A 611 28.93 -14.63 19.53
C PRO A 611 28.09 -15.90 19.75
N PRO A 612 28.66 -17.01 20.25
CA PRO A 612 27.96 -18.29 20.39
C PRO A 612 26.65 -18.25 21.19
N TYR A 613 26.55 -17.36 22.18
CA TYR A 613 25.37 -17.22 23.06
C TYR A 613 24.31 -16.24 22.54
N VAL A 614 24.54 -15.64 21.36
CA VAL A 614 23.64 -14.66 20.76
C VAL A 614 23.03 -15.23 19.49
N HIS A 615 21.72 -15.26 19.44
CA HIS A 615 20.99 -15.79 18.28
C HIS A 615 20.43 -14.65 17.44
N GLY A 616 20.62 -14.72 16.13
CA GLY A 616 20.12 -13.75 15.16
C GLY A 616 19.00 -14.30 14.30
N LEU A 617 18.03 -13.44 13.94
CA LEU A 617 16.96 -13.72 12.99
C LEU A 617 16.92 -12.60 11.95
N LEU A 618 16.85 -12.98 10.67
CA LEU A 618 16.75 -12.05 9.55
C LEU A 618 15.45 -12.25 8.77
N PHE A 619 14.81 -11.13 8.46
CA PHE A 619 13.76 -11.08 7.45
C PHE A 619 14.04 -9.88 6.53
N VAL A 620 14.86 -10.11 5.51
CA VAL A 620 15.37 -9.04 4.64
C VAL A 620 16.15 -7.99 5.45
N ASP A 621 15.61 -6.79 5.62
CA ASP A 621 16.18 -5.66 6.36
C ASP A 621 15.84 -5.70 7.86
N ASP A 622 14.77 -6.40 8.25
CA ASP A 622 14.43 -6.61 9.66
C ASP A 622 15.44 -7.59 10.28
N PHE A 623 16.34 -7.05 11.10
CA PHE A 623 17.35 -7.83 11.83
C PHE A 623 17.10 -7.78 13.34
N GLN A 624 17.07 -8.95 13.96
CA GLN A 624 16.84 -9.12 15.39
C GLN A 624 17.92 -10.02 15.99
N ILE A 625 18.41 -9.67 17.18
CA ILE A 625 19.26 -10.57 17.99
C ILE A 625 18.71 -10.71 19.40
N HIS A 626 18.95 -11.86 20.03
CA HIS A 626 18.62 -12.08 21.43
C HIS A 626 19.64 -12.95 22.16
N CYS A 627 19.69 -12.77 23.47
CA CYS A 627 20.49 -13.58 24.40
C CYS A 627 19.67 -13.86 25.66
N SER A 628 19.86 -15.03 26.28
CA SER A 628 19.20 -15.39 27.53
C SER A 628 20.16 -15.98 28.55
N SER A 629 20.00 -15.58 29.82
CA SER A 629 20.81 -16.04 30.95
C SER A 629 20.11 -15.75 32.28
N MET A 630 20.59 -16.36 33.37
CA MET A 630 20.17 -16.02 34.73
C MET A 630 20.77 -14.68 35.19
N ASN A 631 21.90 -14.26 34.60
CA ASN A 631 22.62 -13.04 34.99
C ASN A 631 22.51 -11.97 33.91
N MET A 632 22.01 -10.78 34.28
CA MET A 632 21.87 -9.64 33.36
C MET A 632 23.21 -9.13 32.84
N SER A 633 24.26 -9.06 33.66
CA SER A 633 25.57 -8.54 33.23
C SER A 633 26.22 -9.41 32.15
N PHE A 634 25.99 -10.73 32.22
CA PHE A 634 26.38 -11.64 31.15
C PHE A 634 25.65 -11.31 29.84
N ILE A 635 24.34 -11.07 29.90
CA ILE A 635 23.52 -10.73 28.72
C ILE A 635 24.00 -9.42 28.10
N GLU A 636 24.21 -8.39 28.91
CA GLU A 636 24.75 -7.09 28.48
C GLU A 636 26.09 -7.27 27.78
N ARG A 637 27.03 -8.00 28.39
CA ARG A 637 28.35 -8.25 27.79
C ARG A 637 28.27 -8.99 26.46
N GLN A 638 27.44 -10.03 26.37
CA GLN A 638 27.29 -10.81 25.13
C GLN A 638 26.61 -10.00 24.03
N LEU A 639 25.56 -9.25 24.35
CA LEU A 639 24.87 -8.39 23.37
C LEU A 639 25.73 -7.20 22.94
N GLN A 640 26.49 -6.58 23.85
CA GLN A 640 27.40 -5.49 23.51
C GLN A 640 28.54 -5.98 22.62
N THR A 641 29.09 -7.18 22.89
CA THR A 641 30.07 -7.83 22.00
C THR A 641 29.47 -8.09 20.62
N ALA A 642 28.24 -8.61 20.57
CA ALA A 642 27.55 -8.83 19.30
C ALA A 642 27.34 -7.52 18.52
N ILE A 643 26.92 -6.44 19.19
CA ILE A 643 26.75 -5.12 18.58
C ILE A 643 28.07 -4.61 18.00
N LYS A 644 29.19 -4.74 18.72
CA LYS A 644 30.51 -4.35 18.20
C LYS A 644 30.85 -5.11 16.92
N SER A 645 30.65 -6.42 16.90
CA SER A 645 30.87 -7.25 15.70
C SER A 645 29.95 -6.87 14.54
N ILE A 646 28.67 -6.61 14.84
CA ILE A 646 27.67 -6.18 13.85
C ILE A 646 28.02 -4.82 13.25
N ILE A 647 28.45 -3.85 14.07
CA ILE A 647 28.87 -2.51 13.62
C ILE A 647 30.11 -2.65 12.74
N ALA A 648 31.14 -3.38 13.19
CA ALA A 648 32.35 -3.60 12.40
C ALA A 648 32.04 -4.26 11.03
N TRP A 649 31.13 -5.23 11.02
CA TRP A 649 30.65 -5.85 9.78
C TRP A 649 29.88 -4.84 8.91
N ALA A 650 28.99 -4.04 9.49
CA ALA A 650 28.19 -3.05 8.77
C ALA A 650 29.07 -1.95 8.15
N ASP A 651 30.05 -1.45 8.91
CA ASP A 651 31.01 -0.44 8.47
C ASP A 651 31.86 -0.98 7.30
N LYS A 652 32.23 -2.27 7.29
CA LYS A 652 32.94 -2.92 6.16
C LYS A 652 32.05 -3.18 4.93
N ASN A 653 30.73 -3.14 5.08
CA ASN A 653 29.77 -3.46 4.02
C ASN A 653 28.92 -2.27 3.56
N GLY A 654 29.12 -1.08 4.13
CA GLY A 654 28.40 0.14 3.77
C GLY A 654 27.00 0.25 4.36
N PHE A 655 26.69 -0.48 5.44
CA PHE A 655 25.41 -0.40 6.14
C PHE A 655 25.46 0.53 7.35
N VAL A 656 24.33 1.17 7.66
CA VAL A 656 24.18 2.01 8.85
C VAL A 656 22.89 1.66 9.57
N PHE A 657 23.01 1.41 10.87
CA PHE A 657 21.88 1.20 11.77
C PHE A 657 21.41 2.53 12.37
N SER A 658 20.09 2.70 12.44
CA SER A 658 19.47 3.87 13.02
C SER A 658 19.40 3.74 14.54
N SER A 659 20.16 4.54 15.28
CA SER A 659 20.12 4.55 16.75
C SER A 659 18.75 4.96 17.29
N GLN A 660 18.06 5.89 16.62
CA GLN A 660 16.75 6.39 17.04
C GLN A 660 15.62 5.36 16.93
N LYS A 661 15.74 4.39 16.01
CA LYS A 661 14.69 3.40 15.75
C LYS A 661 15.05 2.00 16.27
N THR A 662 16.34 1.75 16.51
CA THR A 662 16.79 0.53 17.15
C THR A 662 16.28 0.53 18.58
N THR A 663 15.60 -0.55 18.96
CA THR A 663 14.93 -0.65 20.28
C THR A 663 15.20 -2.02 20.87
N CYS A 664 15.18 -2.07 22.20
CA CYS A 664 15.41 -3.27 22.99
C CYS A 664 14.16 -3.60 23.81
N ILE A 665 13.94 -4.88 24.14
CA ILE A 665 12.94 -5.31 25.11
C ILE A 665 13.53 -6.36 26.03
N HIS A 666 13.25 -6.23 27.33
CA HIS A 666 13.58 -7.22 28.34
C HIS A 666 12.37 -8.12 28.62
N PHE A 667 12.50 -9.40 28.28
CA PHE A 667 11.54 -10.42 28.63
C PHE A 667 11.97 -11.11 29.93
N CYS A 668 11.13 -11.02 30.96
CA CYS A 668 11.40 -11.66 32.25
C CYS A 668 10.11 -11.99 33.01
N LYS A 669 10.05 -13.15 33.68
CA LYS A 669 8.98 -13.50 34.65
C LYS A 669 9.49 -13.73 36.08
N VAL A 670 10.78 -13.51 36.33
CA VAL A 670 11.37 -13.56 37.66
C VAL A 670 10.77 -12.42 38.51
N ARG A 671 10.52 -12.70 39.79
CA ARG A 671 10.01 -11.72 40.76
C ARG A 671 11.19 -10.99 41.39
N GLY A 672 10.96 -9.77 41.87
CA GLY A 672 11.99 -8.92 42.46
C GLY A 672 12.46 -7.80 41.52
N LEU A 673 13.21 -6.85 42.07
CA LEU A 673 13.81 -5.75 41.32
C LEU A 673 15.02 -6.28 40.55
N HIS A 674 15.02 -6.04 39.24
CA HIS A 674 16.16 -6.29 38.37
C HIS A 674 16.31 -5.07 37.44
N PRO A 675 17.50 -4.47 37.34
CA PRO A 675 17.70 -3.33 36.46
C PRO A 675 17.55 -3.76 34.99
N ASP A 676 17.04 -2.83 34.18
CA ASP A 676 17.05 -2.99 32.73
C ASP A 676 18.49 -2.92 32.19
N PRO A 677 18.78 -3.60 31.06
CA PRO A 677 20.13 -3.64 30.53
C PRO A 677 20.55 -2.28 29.94
N VAL A 678 21.79 -1.87 30.19
CA VAL A 678 22.39 -0.68 29.57
C VAL A 678 23.25 -1.11 28.37
N ILE A 679 22.70 -0.93 27.17
CA ILE A 679 23.34 -1.37 25.92
C ILE A 679 23.49 -0.17 24.99
N LEU A 680 24.69 0.00 24.43
CA LEU A 680 25.04 1.13 23.57
C LEU A 680 25.14 0.70 22.10
N LEU A 681 24.49 1.46 21.22
CA LEU A 681 24.74 1.43 19.79
C LEU A 681 25.59 2.65 19.43
N LYS A 682 26.89 2.42 19.19
CA LYS A 682 27.91 3.48 19.18
C LYS A 682 27.89 4.20 20.53
N ASP A 683 27.58 5.49 20.55
CA ASP A 683 27.54 6.31 21.78
C ASP A 683 26.11 6.57 22.29
N THR A 684 25.10 5.95 21.65
CA THR A 684 23.69 6.14 22.03
C THR A 684 23.16 4.92 22.77
N THR A 685 22.52 5.14 23.92
CA THR A 685 21.84 4.06 24.66
C THR A 685 20.61 3.58 23.89
N ILE A 686 20.49 2.27 23.70
CA ILE A 686 19.33 1.66 23.06
C ILE A 686 18.17 1.67 24.06
N PRO A 687 17.04 2.32 23.75
CA PRO A 687 15.90 2.38 24.66
C PRO A 687 15.28 0.99 24.88
N VAL A 688 15.06 0.64 26.14
CA VAL A 688 14.30 -0.56 26.54
C VAL A 688 12.81 -0.19 26.58
N VAL A 689 12.01 -0.87 25.75
CA VAL A 689 10.58 -0.59 25.60
C VAL A 689 9.74 -1.74 26.18
N PRO A 690 8.57 -1.45 26.78
CA PRO A 690 7.71 -2.49 27.37
C PRO A 690 6.96 -3.32 26.32
N VAL A 691 6.80 -2.78 25.11
CA VAL A 691 6.10 -3.42 23.98
C VAL A 691 6.84 -3.13 22.69
N ILE A 692 7.10 -4.17 21.90
CA ILE A 692 7.79 -4.06 20.61
C ILE A 692 6.98 -4.69 19.48
N LYS A 693 7.10 -4.13 18.27
CA LYS A 693 6.50 -4.69 17.07
C LYS A 693 7.55 -5.46 16.28
N PHE A 694 7.32 -6.75 16.07
CA PHE A 694 8.17 -7.59 15.23
C PHE A 694 7.34 -8.31 14.19
N LEU A 695 7.66 -8.10 12.90
CA LEU A 695 6.98 -8.72 11.76
C LEU A 695 5.45 -8.67 11.87
N GLY A 696 4.89 -7.55 12.35
CA GLY A 696 3.44 -7.33 12.45
C GLY A 696 2.76 -7.80 13.75
N ILE A 697 3.45 -8.48 14.66
CA ILE A 697 2.93 -8.86 15.99
C ILE A 697 3.52 -7.95 17.07
N LEU A 698 2.72 -7.62 18.10
CA LEU A 698 3.18 -6.86 19.26
C LEU A 698 3.54 -7.83 20.39
N PHE A 699 4.77 -7.74 20.88
CA PHE A 699 5.30 -8.51 22.00
C PHE A 699 5.41 -7.59 23.22
N ASP A 700 4.79 -7.97 24.33
CA ASP A 700 5.00 -7.34 25.63
C ASP A 700 6.01 -8.13 26.48
N SER A 701 6.67 -7.47 27.44
CA SER A 701 7.74 -8.04 28.28
C SER A 701 7.37 -9.34 29.02
N LYS A 702 6.07 -9.61 29.21
CA LYS A 702 5.55 -10.82 29.87
C LYS A 702 4.94 -11.84 28.89
N LEU A 703 5.00 -11.56 27.58
CA LEU A 703 4.45 -12.36 26.49
C LEU A 703 2.95 -12.69 26.68
N THR A 704 2.16 -11.71 27.13
CA THR A 704 0.71 -11.88 27.34
C THR A 704 -0.10 -11.67 26.05
N PHE A 705 0.47 -10.98 25.07
CA PHE A 705 -0.16 -10.52 23.82
C PHE A 705 -1.40 -9.62 24.02
N ARG A 706 -1.66 -9.11 25.24
CA ARG A 706 -2.79 -8.19 25.49
C ARG A 706 -2.73 -6.94 24.61
N PRO A 707 -1.58 -6.24 24.46
CA PRO A 707 -1.49 -5.09 23.57
C PRO A 707 -1.76 -5.45 22.10
N HIS A 708 -1.28 -6.62 21.65
CA HIS A 708 -1.52 -7.11 20.30
C HIS A 708 -3.00 -7.34 20.02
N ILE A 709 -3.69 -8.07 20.91
CA ILE A 709 -5.10 -8.41 20.77
C ILE A 709 -5.98 -7.15 20.80
N SER A 710 -5.69 -6.20 21.69
CA SER A 710 -6.39 -4.91 21.75
C SER A 710 -6.20 -4.10 20.46
N HIS A 711 -4.97 -4.01 19.97
CA HIS A 711 -4.65 -3.34 18.70
C HIS A 711 -5.36 -4.01 17.51
N LEU A 712 -5.32 -5.34 17.44
CA LEU A 712 -5.96 -6.13 16.39
C LEU A 712 -7.49 -5.96 16.42
N LYS A 713 -8.10 -6.02 17.61
CA LYS A 713 -9.54 -5.76 17.81
C LYS A 713 -9.93 -4.38 17.27
N LYS A 714 -9.22 -3.32 17.65
CA LYS A 714 -9.46 -1.94 17.17
C LYS A 714 -9.38 -1.86 15.64
N LYS A 715 -8.34 -2.44 15.05
CA LYS A 715 -8.13 -2.46 13.59
C LYS A 715 -9.23 -3.23 12.85
N CYS A 716 -9.70 -4.33 13.43
CA CYS A 716 -10.80 -5.12 12.85
C CYS A 716 -12.17 -4.44 13.01
N ILE A 717 -12.45 -3.77 14.14
CA ILE A 717 -13.68 -2.98 14.31
C ILE A 717 -13.75 -1.85 13.28
N GLN A 718 -12.64 -1.14 13.05
CA GLN A 718 -12.57 -0.13 11.99
C GLN A 718 -12.86 -0.74 10.61
N SER A 719 -12.38 -1.95 10.36
CA SER A 719 -12.64 -2.69 9.12
C SER A 719 -14.09 -3.14 8.98
N LEU A 720 -14.76 -3.49 10.08
CA LEU A 720 -16.18 -3.84 10.08
C LEU A 720 -17.09 -2.68 9.68
N ASN A 721 -16.65 -1.42 9.81
CA ASN A 721 -17.43 -0.28 9.35
C ASN A 721 -17.73 -0.34 7.85
N ILE A 722 -16.86 -0.97 7.06
CA ILE A 722 -17.11 -1.25 5.65
C ILE A 722 -18.36 -2.12 5.49
N LEU A 723 -18.46 -3.21 6.27
CA LEU A 723 -19.61 -4.10 6.22
C LEU A 723 -20.88 -3.36 6.64
N LYS A 724 -20.83 -2.55 7.70
CA LYS A 724 -21.98 -1.74 8.17
C LYS A 724 -22.52 -0.79 7.09
N VAL A 725 -21.65 -0.24 6.25
CA VAL A 725 -22.06 0.64 5.13
C VAL A 725 -22.69 -0.15 3.98
N LEU A 726 -22.29 -1.40 3.79
CA LEU A 726 -22.73 -2.27 2.69
C LEU A 726 -23.92 -3.17 3.05
N SER A 727 -24.13 -3.42 4.34
CA SER A 727 -25.21 -4.24 4.89
C SER A 727 -26.38 -3.36 5.31
N ASN A 728 -27.59 -3.66 4.83
CA ASN A 728 -28.83 -3.10 5.34
C ASN A 728 -29.94 -4.18 5.27
N THR A 729 -31.03 -4.00 6.01
CA THR A 729 -32.15 -4.95 6.07
C THR A 729 -33.05 -4.89 4.83
N THR A 730 -33.10 -3.75 4.15
CA THR A 730 -34.01 -3.52 2.99
C THR A 730 -33.30 -3.45 1.65
N TRP A 731 -31.98 -3.19 1.65
CA TRP A 731 -31.14 -3.10 0.45
C TRP A 731 -29.69 -3.44 0.82
N GLY A 732 -28.79 -3.60 -0.15
CA GLY A 732 -27.37 -3.82 0.13
C GLY A 732 -26.74 -4.94 -0.68
N CYS A 733 -25.53 -5.36 -0.27
CA CYS A 733 -24.86 -6.49 -0.90
C CYS A 733 -25.49 -7.82 -0.44
N LYS A 734 -25.52 -8.83 -1.33
CA LYS A 734 -25.90 -10.20 -0.97
C LYS A 734 -25.01 -10.74 0.15
N SER A 735 -25.57 -11.57 1.03
CA SER A 735 -24.85 -12.19 2.17
C SER A 735 -23.54 -12.87 1.74
N SER A 736 -23.56 -13.62 0.63
CA SER A 736 -22.35 -14.27 0.10
C SER A 736 -21.25 -13.28 -0.34
N THR A 737 -21.61 -12.09 -0.82
CA THR A 737 -20.66 -11.01 -1.12
C THR A 737 -20.12 -10.40 0.17
N LEU A 738 -20.99 -10.07 1.13
CA LEU A 738 -20.57 -9.51 2.41
C LEU A 738 -19.64 -10.46 3.16
N LEU A 739 -19.91 -11.76 3.12
CA LEU A 739 -19.05 -12.77 3.72
C LEU A 739 -17.67 -12.83 3.03
N LYS A 740 -17.60 -12.67 1.70
CA LYS A 740 -16.31 -12.55 0.98
C LYS A 740 -15.53 -11.30 1.41
N ILE A 741 -16.21 -10.16 1.58
CA ILE A 741 -15.62 -8.90 2.07
C ILE A 741 -15.11 -9.08 3.51
N TYR A 742 -15.93 -9.68 4.37
CA TYR A 742 -15.56 -10.00 5.75
C TYR A 742 -14.30 -10.86 5.83
N LYS A 743 -14.26 -11.95 5.05
CA LYS A 743 -13.11 -12.87 4.98
C LYS A 743 -11.82 -12.15 4.61
N SER A 744 -11.91 -11.20 3.70
CA SER A 744 -10.74 -10.55 3.11
C SER A 744 -10.22 -9.35 3.91
N VAL A 745 -11.05 -8.60 4.65
CA VAL A 745 -10.58 -7.44 5.46
C VAL A 745 -10.42 -7.75 6.93
N VAL A 746 -11.29 -8.60 7.47
CA VAL A 746 -11.36 -8.84 8.91
C VAL A 746 -10.75 -10.18 9.23
N LEU A 747 -11.27 -11.26 8.64
CA LEU A 747 -10.81 -12.60 8.98
C LEU A 747 -9.33 -12.82 8.62
N SER A 748 -8.87 -12.32 7.48
CA SER A 748 -7.45 -12.34 7.09
C SER A 748 -6.52 -11.71 8.13
N LYS A 749 -6.95 -10.63 8.80
CA LYS A 749 -6.20 -9.98 9.89
C LYS A 749 -6.24 -10.81 11.18
N LEU A 750 -7.38 -11.45 11.46
CA LEU A 750 -7.57 -12.37 12.60
C LEU A 750 -6.90 -13.74 12.39
N ASP A 751 -6.46 -14.05 11.16
CA ASP A 751 -5.75 -15.28 10.85
C ASP A 751 -4.23 -15.08 10.94
N TYR A 752 -3.73 -13.92 10.49
CA TYR A 752 -2.31 -13.59 10.50
C TYR A 752 -1.73 -13.55 11.91
N GLY A 753 -0.72 -14.38 12.19
CA GLY A 753 -0.08 -14.46 13.51
C GLY A 753 -0.81 -15.31 14.54
N SER A 754 -1.95 -15.89 14.18
CA SER A 754 -2.81 -16.62 15.13
C SER A 754 -2.20 -17.92 15.68
N VAL A 755 -1.23 -18.50 14.96
CA VAL A 755 -0.37 -19.60 15.42
C VAL A 755 0.43 -19.21 16.68
N ILE A 756 0.77 -17.92 16.79
CA ILE A 756 1.59 -17.34 17.84
C ILE A 756 0.71 -16.75 18.95
N TYR A 757 -0.04 -15.69 18.67
CA TYR A 757 -0.86 -15.03 19.71
C TYR A 757 -2.03 -15.90 20.18
N GLY A 758 -2.40 -16.94 19.44
CA GLY A 758 -3.41 -17.92 19.86
C GLY A 758 -3.04 -18.63 21.16
N SER A 759 -1.78 -18.56 21.58
CA SER A 759 -1.27 -19.01 22.88
C SER A 759 -1.66 -18.11 24.06
N ALA A 760 -2.14 -16.89 23.83
CA ALA A 760 -2.53 -15.98 24.90
C ALA A 760 -3.67 -16.57 25.75
N ALA A 761 -3.83 -16.06 26.97
CA ALA A 761 -4.87 -16.53 27.89
C ALA A 761 -6.25 -16.50 27.22
N ARG A 762 -7.07 -17.53 27.49
CA ARG A 762 -8.37 -17.74 26.84
C ARG A 762 -9.26 -16.49 26.89
N SER A 763 -9.35 -15.83 28.05
CA SER A 763 -10.12 -14.59 28.25
C SER A 763 -9.65 -13.42 27.39
N VAL A 764 -8.35 -13.38 27.04
CA VAL A 764 -7.78 -12.35 26.16
C VAL A 764 -8.13 -12.66 24.71
N VAL A 765 -7.90 -13.89 24.25
CA VAL A 765 -8.16 -14.28 22.85
C VAL A 765 -9.66 -14.22 22.51
N GLN A 766 -10.54 -14.57 23.46
CA GLN A 766 -12.00 -14.51 23.30
C GLN A 766 -12.52 -13.09 23.00
N GLN A 767 -11.76 -12.04 23.31
CA GLN A 767 -12.13 -10.68 22.91
C GLN A 767 -12.26 -10.52 21.39
N LEU A 768 -11.54 -11.33 20.60
CA LEU A 768 -11.63 -11.35 19.14
C LEU A 768 -12.89 -12.06 18.62
N ASP A 769 -13.46 -12.99 19.40
CA ASP A 769 -14.66 -13.73 19.00
C ASP A 769 -15.84 -12.75 18.81
N THR A 770 -15.93 -11.71 19.65
CA THR A 770 -16.95 -10.65 19.51
C THR A 770 -16.91 -9.96 18.14
N VAL A 771 -15.71 -9.73 17.61
CA VAL A 771 -15.50 -9.12 16.28
C VAL A 771 -15.89 -10.10 15.18
N HIS A 772 -15.53 -11.38 15.34
CA HIS A 772 -15.91 -12.42 14.40
C HIS A 772 -17.42 -12.59 14.33
N HIS A 773 -18.11 -12.70 15.47
CA HIS A 773 -19.57 -12.81 15.52
C HIS A 773 -20.27 -11.58 14.95
N GLN A 774 -19.77 -10.38 15.26
CA GLN A 774 -20.31 -9.15 14.66
C GLN A 774 -20.15 -9.15 13.14
N GLY A 775 -19.01 -9.59 12.62
CA GLY A 775 -18.78 -9.75 11.19
C GLY A 775 -19.72 -10.75 10.53
N LEU A 776 -19.95 -11.90 11.16
CA LEU A 776 -20.90 -12.91 10.67
C LEU A 776 -22.33 -12.38 10.65
N ARG A 777 -22.78 -11.70 11.72
CA ARG A 777 -24.13 -11.08 11.78
C ARG A 777 -24.32 -10.02 10.70
N LEU A 778 -23.35 -9.14 10.51
CA LEU A 778 -23.40 -8.12 9.46
C LEU A 778 -23.43 -8.74 8.07
N ALA A 779 -22.70 -9.85 7.87
CA ALA A 779 -22.68 -10.53 6.58
C ALA A 779 -23.97 -11.31 6.30
N SER A 780 -24.53 -11.99 7.30
CA SER A 780 -25.74 -12.81 7.14
C SER A 780 -27.04 -12.02 7.25
N GLY A 781 -27.01 -10.81 7.82
CA GLY A 781 -28.21 -10.05 8.17
C GLY A 781 -28.91 -10.55 9.44
N ALA A 782 -28.27 -11.44 10.21
CA ALA A 782 -28.84 -12.01 11.42
C ALA A 782 -29.03 -10.97 12.54
N PHE A 783 -30.06 -11.17 13.35
CA PHE A 783 -30.34 -10.33 14.52
C PHE A 783 -29.19 -10.36 15.53
N ARG A 784 -29.08 -9.31 16.34
CA ARG A 784 -28.08 -9.22 17.41
C ARG A 784 -28.22 -10.37 18.41
N THR A 785 -29.45 -10.82 18.65
CA THR A 785 -29.82 -11.91 19.56
C THR A 785 -29.63 -13.31 18.96
N SER A 786 -29.30 -13.44 17.66
CA SER A 786 -29.14 -14.75 17.04
C SER A 786 -28.04 -15.57 17.72
N PRO A 787 -28.31 -16.86 18.04
CA PRO A 787 -27.33 -17.77 18.63
C PRO A 787 -26.07 -17.89 17.76
N VAL A 788 -24.90 -17.89 18.39
CA VAL A 788 -23.61 -17.89 17.69
C VAL A 788 -23.39 -19.17 16.89
N GLN A 789 -23.83 -20.31 17.42
CA GLN A 789 -23.73 -21.61 16.76
C GLN A 789 -24.50 -21.60 15.43
N SER A 790 -25.71 -21.05 15.41
CA SER A 790 -26.51 -20.90 14.20
C SER A 790 -25.82 -20.01 13.15
N LEU A 791 -25.08 -18.96 13.58
CA LEU A 791 -24.31 -18.13 12.66
C LEU A 791 -23.20 -18.91 11.95
N TYR A 792 -22.50 -19.80 12.67
CA TYR A 792 -21.45 -20.63 12.08
C TYR A 792 -22.01 -21.55 11.00
N VAL A 793 -23.12 -22.22 11.28
CA VAL A 793 -23.80 -23.11 10.32
C VAL A 793 -24.29 -22.30 9.11
N LEU A 794 -25.04 -21.22 9.34
CA LEU A 794 -25.62 -20.39 8.27
C LEU A 794 -24.57 -19.78 7.34
N THR A 795 -23.40 -19.40 7.87
CA THR A 795 -22.35 -18.76 7.09
C THR A 795 -21.30 -19.74 6.56
N GLY A 796 -21.33 -20.99 7.00
CA GLY A 796 -20.29 -21.99 6.71
C GLY A 796 -18.92 -21.61 7.28
N GLU A 797 -18.87 -20.77 8.31
CA GLU A 797 -17.62 -20.34 8.95
C GLU A 797 -17.40 -21.01 10.31
N PRO A 798 -16.23 -21.64 10.54
CA PRO A 798 -15.92 -22.21 11.84
C PRO A 798 -15.63 -21.11 12.87
N CYS A 799 -15.83 -21.42 14.15
CA CYS A 799 -15.41 -20.54 15.23
C CYS A 799 -13.90 -20.25 15.17
N LEU A 800 -13.47 -19.10 15.70
CA LEU A 800 -12.06 -18.73 15.63
C LEU A 800 -11.14 -19.73 16.35
N LYS A 801 -11.62 -20.44 17.38
CA LYS A 801 -10.83 -21.49 18.06
C LYS A 801 -10.40 -22.58 17.07
N LEU A 802 -11.36 -23.23 16.41
CA LEU A 802 -11.09 -24.27 15.41
C LEU A 802 -10.25 -23.74 14.25
N ARG A 803 -10.48 -22.48 13.87
CA ARG A 803 -9.72 -21.84 12.79
C ARG A 803 -8.23 -21.68 13.15
N ARG A 804 -7.93 -21.25 14.38
CA ARG A 804 -6.55 -21.14 14.90
C ARG A 804 -5.87 -22.51 15.03
N GLU A 805 -6.61 -23.51 15.48
CA GLU A 805 -6.14 -24.91 15.55
C GLU A 805 -5.80 -25.43 14.15
N ARG A 806 -6.66 -25.18 13.15
CA ARG A 806 -6.39 -25.53 11.75
C ARG A 806 -5.13 -24.86 11.22
N PHE A 807 -4.91 -23.58 11.48
CA PHE A 807 -3.67 -22.90 11.07
C PHE A 807 -2.43 -23.43 11.79
N SER A 808 -2.57 -23.79 13.06
CA SER A 808 -1.50 -24.40 13.85
C SER A 808 -1.11 -25.77 13.30
N LEU A 809 -2.08 -26.63 12.97
CA LEU A 809 -1.83 -27.93 12.31
C LEU A 809 -1.21 -27.75 10.92
N LYS A 810 -1.70 -26.81 10.11
CA LYS A 810 -1.09 -26.50 8.80
C LYS A 810 0.38 -26.12 8.94
N TYR A 811 0.69 -25.28 9.92
CA TYR A 811 2.07 -24.88 10.19
C TYR A 811 2.92 -26.06 10.70
N TYR A 812 2.40 -26.84 11.65
CA TYR A 812 3.08 -28.04 12.17
C TYR A 812 3.42 -29.03 11.06
N PHE A 813 2.47 -29.36 10.20
CA PHE A 813 2.72 -30.31 9.10
C PHE A 813 3.60 -29.74 8.00
N LYS A 814 3.56 -28.43 7.76
CA LYS A 814 4.55 -27.76 6.91
C LYS A 814 5.97 -27.94 7.45
N MET A 815 6.16 -27.89 8.78
CA MET A 815 7.45 -28.19 9.39
C MET A 815 7.79 -29.67 9.27
N LYS A 816 6.83 -30.58 9.56
CA LYS A 816 7.05 -32.04 9.48
C LYS A 816 7.49 -32.47 8.07
N GLN A 817 6.99 -31.80 7.03
CA GLN A 817 7.36 -32.05 5.63
C GLN A 817 8.81 -31.66 5.28
N ASN A 818 9.46 -30.80 6.07
CA ASN A 818 10.80 -30.29 5.79
C ASN A 818 11.73 -30.42 7.00
N PRO A 819 12.39 -31.59 7.17
CA PRO A 819 13.37 -31.83 8.23
C PRO A 819 14.56 -30.85 8.23
N SER A 820 14.90 -30.27 7.07
CA SER A 820 16.00 -29.29 6.95
C SER A 820 15.62 -27.88 7.40
N HIS A 821 14.38 -27.65 7.85
CA HIS A 821 13.94 -26.34 8.31
C HIS A 821 14.52 -26.01 9.71
N PRO A 822 15.02 -24.79 9.99
CA PRO A 822 15.63 -24.43 11.28
C PRO A 822 14.70 -24.55 12.47
N SER A 823 13.41 -24.31 12.25
CA SER A 823 12.39 -24.48 13.28
C SER A 823 11.94 -25.94 13.46
N TYR A 824 12.42 -26.88 12.62
CA TYR A 824 12.00 -28.29 12.68
C TYR A 824 12.23 -28.89 14.05
N GLU A 825 13.48 -28.87 14.53
CA GLU A 825 13.84 -29.44 15.84
C GLU A 825 13.06 -28.79 16.98
N ARG A 826 12.91 -27.46 16.97
CA ARG A 826 12.14 -26.73 18.00
C ARG A 826 10.67 -27.12 18.04
N VAL A 827 10.07 -27.47 16.90
CA VAL A 827 8.66 -27.84 16.80
C VAL A 827 8.44 -29.33 17.04
N MET A 828 9.30 -30.20 16.48
CA MET A 828 9.15 -31.65 16.53
C MET A 828 9.75 -32.27 17.78
N LYS A 829 10.86 -31.71 18.29
CA LYS A 829 11.55 -32.15 19.50
C LYS A 829 11.64 -30.99 20.52
N PRO A 830 10.50 -30.45 20.97
CA PRO A 830 10.49 -29.33 21.90
C PRO A 830 11.13 -29.74 23.25
N ILE A 831 12.05 -28.91 23.72
CA ILE A 831 12.79 -29.09 24.97
C ILE A 831 11.97 -28.60 26.18
N PHE A 832 12.28 -29.12 27.38
CA PHE A 832 11.65 -28.78 28.66
C PHE A 832 10.22 -29.30 28.91
N GLY A 833 9.79 -30.37 28.23
CA GLY A 833 8.45 -30.97 28.43
C GLY A 833 8.09 -31.23 29.92
N GLN A 834 8.98 -31.91 30.65
CA GLN A 834 8.80 -32.18 32.08
C GLN A 834 8.70 -30.90 32.95
N PHE A 835 9.37 -29.82 32.56
CA PHE A 835 9.26 -28.56 33.29
C PHE A 835 7.89 -27.93 33.10
N TYR A 836 7.34 -27.98 31.87
CA TYR A 836 5.99 -27.47 31.59
C TYR A 836 4.91 -28.31 32.28
N GLU A 837 5.09 -29.62 32.38
CA GLU A 837 4.20 -30.51 33.15
C GLU A 837 4.17 -30.15 34.64
N LYS A 838 5.34 -29.87 35.24
CA LYS A 838 5.44 -29.46 36.65
C LYS A 838 4.99 -28.01 36.93
N LYS A 839 5.02 -27.12 35.93
CA LYS A 839 4.73 -25.69 36.09
C LYS A 839 3.54 -25.27 35.22
N VAL A 840 2.36 -25.79 35.54
CA VAL A 840 1.10 -25.64 34.78
C VAL A 840 0.71 -24.18 34.50
N SER A 841 1.14 -23.21 35.33
CA SER A 841 0.87 -21.78 35.11
C SER A 841 1.63 -21.18 33.92
N PHE A 842 2.65 -21.86 33.39
CA PHE A 842 3.41 -21.41 32.23
C PHE A 842 2.81 -22.00 30.96
N ILE A 843 2.51 -21.12 30.00
CA ILE A 843 1.99 -21.52 28.69
C ILE A 843 3.14 -22.16 27.89
N PRO A 844 3.00 -23.42 27.42
CA PRO A 844 4.06 -24.14 26.71
C PRO A 844 4.43 -23.54 25.35
N SER A 845 5.62 -23.89 24.87
CA SER A 845 6.07 -23.59 23.49
C SER A 845 5.17 -24.26 22.45
N PHE A 846 5.20 -23.76 21.21
CA PHE A 846 4.33 -24.26 20.14
C PHE A 846 4.41 -25.78 19.94
N GLY A 847 5.62 -26.37 19.90
CA GLY A 847 5.78 -27.81 19.75
C GLY A 847 5.05 -28.62 20.82
N HIS A 848 5.15 -28.21 22.09
CA HIS A 848 4.39 -28.83 23.17
C HIS A 848 2.88 -28.63 23.04
N ARG A 849 2.43 -27.43 22.62
CA ARG A 849 1.00 -27.13 22.39
C ARG A 849 0.38 -27.99 21.27
N MET A 850 1.19 -28.49 20.34
CA MET A 850 0.70 -29.32 19.24
C MET A 850 0.37 -30.75 19.64
N ARG A 851 1.03 -31.33 20.67
CA ARG A 851 0.78 -32.71 21.12
C ARG A 851 -0.69 -33.00 21.46
N PRO A 852 -1.33 -32.24 22.38
CA PRO A 852 -2.74 -32.48 22.70
C PRO A 852 -3.65 -32.17 21.50
N LEU A 853 -3.25 -31.26 20.61
CA LEU A 853 -4.03 -30.96 19.41
C LEU A 853 -4.00 -32.12 18.40
N LEU A 854 -2.85 -32.76 18.22
CA LEU A 854 -2.70 -33.95 17.38
C LEU A 854 -3.45 -35.15 17.95
N GLU A 855 -3.47 -35.30 19.28
CA GLU A 855 -4.27 -36.30 20.01
C GLU A 855 -5.76 -36.09 19.75
N ASN A 856 -6.26 -34.88 20.00
CA ASN A 856 -7.68 -34.56 19.87
C ASN A 856 -8.25 -34.83 18.48
N PHE A 857 -7.43 -34.76 17.43
CA PHE A 857 -7.84 -34.99 16.05
C PHE A 857 -7.37 -36.35 15.47
N ASN A 858 -6.76 -37.22 16.29
CA ASN A 858 -6.19 -38.51 15.86
C ASN A 858 -5.20 -38.37 14.69
N LEU A 859 -4.23 -37.45 14.82
CA LEU A 859 -3.30 -37.09 13.75
C LEU A 859 -1.82 -37.42 14.04
N LYS A 860 -1.53 -38.21 15.09
CA LYS A 860 -0.14 -38.54 15.50
C LYS A 860 0.65 -39.28 14.40
N ASN A 861 0.01 -40.28 13.79
CA ASN A 861 0.68 -41.26 12.92
C ASN A 861 0.44 -40.99 11.43
N ILE A 862 0.27 -39.73 11.03
CA ILE A 862 0.13 -39.40 9.61
C ILE A 862 1.51 -39.36 8.96
N ASP A 863 1.71 -40.24 7.97
CA ASP A 863 2.86 -40.20 7.09
C ASP A 863 2.76 -39.01 6.14
N ILE A 864 3.84 -38.26 6.05
CA ILE A 864 3.93 -37.07 5.23
C ILE A 864 5.13 -37.25 4.34
N LEU A 865 4.88 -37.25 3.04
CA LEU A 865 5.95 -37.33 2.06
C LEU A 865 6.88 -36.13 2.21
N PRO A 866 8.20 -36.36 2.24
CA PRO A 866 9.16 -35.28 2.29
C PRO A 866 8.96 -34.37 1.07
N LYS A 867 9.23 -33.09 1.28
CA LYS A 867 9.20 -32.14 0.17
C LYS A 867 10.30 -32.51 -0.83
N HIS A 868 9.93 -32.84 -2.06
CA HIS A 868 10.89 -32.97 -3.16
C HIS A 868 11.34 -31.60 -3.64
N ASP A 869 12.62 -31.49 -3.98
CA ASP A 869 13.16 -30.28 -4.59
C ASP A 869 12.54 -30.06 -5.97
N GLU A 870 12.20 -28.81 -6.26
CA GLU A 870 11.73 -28.46 -7.59
C GLU A 870 12.89 -28.63 -8.59
N PRO A 871 12.65 -29.21 -9.78
CA PRO A 871 13.69 -29.34 -10.77
C PRO A 871 14.18 -27.94 -11.18
N PRO A 872 15.42 -27.84 -11.63
CA PRO A 872 16.01 -26.56 -12.01
C PRO A 872 15.14 -25.83 -13.03
N PRO A 873 15.02 -24.49 -12.94
CA PRO A 873 14.20 -23.67 -13.84
C PRO A 873 14.43 -23.90 -15.33
N TRP A 874 15.65 -24.27 -15.72
CA TRP A 874 16.10 -24.52 -17.09
C TRP A 874 15.81 -25.94 -17.61
N ARG A 875 15.25 -26.83 -16.79
CA ARG A 875 14.78 -28.15 -17.22
C ARG A 875 13.26 -28.15 -17.42
N SER A 876 12.80 -28.65 -18.56
CA SER A 876 11.37 -28.88 -18.79
C SER A 876 10.89 -30.08 -17.96
N ARG A 877 9.72 -29.95 -17.34
CA ARG A 877 9.01 -31.12 -16.79
C ARG A 877 8.20 -31.74 -17.92
N ASN A 878 8.57 -32.95 -18.33
CA ASN A 878 7.68 -33.79 -19.15
C ASN A 878 6.74 -34.54 -18.20
N VAL A 879 5.84 -33.81 -17.54
CA VAL A 879 4.75 -34.44 -16.77
C VAL A 879 3.58 -34.60 -17.73
N LEU A 880 3.28 -35.85 -18.09
CA LEU A 880 2.07 -36.18 -18.82
C LEU A 880 0.90 -36.10 -17.82
N THR A 881 0.11 -35.04 -17.91
CA THR A 881 -1.11 -34.90 -17.12
C THR A 881 -2.28 -35.51 -17.88
N ILE A 882 -2.95 -36.47 -17.26
CA ILE A 882 -4.21 -37.01 -17.74
C ILE A 882 -5.32 -36.32 -16.95
N ASP A 883 -6.06 -35.43 -17.62
CA ASP A 883 -7.23 -34.73 -17.04
C ASP A 883 -8.47 -35.02 -17.90
N ASP A 884 -8.93 -36.27 -17.83
CA ASP A 884 -10.13 -36.70 -18.55
C ASP A 884 -11.41 -36.02 -18.00
N PHE A 885 -11.35 -35.49 -16.77
CA PHE A 885 -12.44 -34.73 -16.17
C PHE A 885 -12.72 -33.39 -16.87
N HIS A 886 -11.74 -32.80 -17.58
CA HIS A 886 -11.97 -31.56 -18.35
C HIS A 886 -13.01 -31.75 -19.47
N LYS A 887 -13.21 -32.99 -19.94
CA LYS A 887 -14.20 -33.32 -20.98
C LYS A 887 -15.63 -33.38 -20.44
N LEU A 888 -15.81 -33.39 -19.12
CA LEU A 888 -17.11 -33.55 -18.45
C LEU A 888 -17.60 -32.22 -17.86
N PRO A 889 -18.59 -31.54 -18.48
CA PRO A 889 -19.08 -30.26 -17.98
C PRO A 889 -19.84 -30.41 -16.66
N LYS A 890 -19.37 -29.72 -15.62
CA LYS A 890 -19.94 -29.83 -14.26
C LYS A 890 -21.43 -29.50 -14.16
N SER A 891 -21.96 -28.68 -15.06
CA SER A 891 -23.38 -28.31 -15.07
C SER A 891 -24.31 -29.42 -15.56
N THR A 892 -23.78 -30.40 -16.31
CA THR A 892 -24.58 -31.42 -17.00
C THR A 892 -24.19 -32.84 -16.63
N THR A 893 -23.01 -33.05 -16.02
CA THR A 893 -22.52 -34.37 -15.62
C THR A 893 -22.95 -34.71 -14.19
N ALA A 894 -23.61 -35.86 -14.01
CA ALA A 894 -24.01 -36.36 -12.69
C ALA A 894 -22.79 -36.69 -11.80
N PRO A 895 -22.84 -36.46 -10.48
CA PRO A 895 -21.73 -36.76 -9.56
C PRO A 895 -21.23 -38.21 -9.62
N SER A 896 -22.11 -39.18 -9.89
CA SER A 896 -21.77 -40.59 -10.05
C SER A 896 -20.78 -40.85 -11.18
N VAL A 897 -20.86 -40.10 -12.28
CA VAL A 897 -19.95 -40.23 -13.43
C VAL A 897 -18.53 -39.81 -13.05
N TYR A 898 -18.37 -38.72 -12.27
CA TYR A 898 -17.06 -38.31 -11.77
C TYR A 898 -16.45 -39.36 -10.84
N ILE A 899 -17.28 -39.99 -10.01
CA ILE A 899 -16.85 -41.06 -9.10
C ILE A 899 -16.42 -42.30 -9.91
N GLN A 900 -17.19 -42.67 -10.94
CA GLN A 900 -16.88 -43.81 -11.79
C GLN A 900 -15.59 -43.60 -12.60
N GLU A 901 -15.41 -42.42 -13.20
CA GLU A 901 -14.16 -42.06 -13.88
C GLU A 901 -12.96 -42.08 -12.92
N PHE A 902 -13.13 -41.55 -11.70
CA PHE A 902 -12.08 -41.63 -10.68
C PHE A 902 -11.71 -43.08 -10.36
N TYR A 903 -12.69 -43.97 -10.19
CA TYR A 903 -12.43 -45.39 -9.97
C TYR A 903 -11.80 -46.08 -11.18
N TYR A 904 -12.22 -45.74 -12.40
CA TYR A 904 -11.61 -46.25 -13.63
C TYR A 904 -10.14 -45.85 -13.74
N HIS A 905 -9.82 -44.58 -13.49
CA HIS A 905 -8.42 -44.10 -13.39
C HIS A 905 -7.65 -44.86 -12.31
N ARG A 906 -8.26 -45.07 -11.15
CA ARG A 906 -7.64 -45.80 -10.04
C ARG A 906 -7.31 -47.26 -10.40
N GLN A 907 -8.16 -47.90 -11.21
CA GLN A 907 -7.94 -49.26 -11.70
C GLN A 907 -6.93 -49.30 -12.85
N LYS A 908 -6.89 -48.27 -13.71
CA LYS A 908 -5.95 -48.22 -14.84
C LYS A 908 -4.51 -47.96 -14.42
N PHE A 909 -4.32 -47.23 -13.32
CA PHE A 909 -3.02 -46.85 -12.78
C PHE A 909 -2.81 -47.52 -11.42
N GLU A 910 -2.73 -48.85 -11.37
CA GLU A 910 -2.65 -49.62 -10.10
C GLU A 910 -1.36 -49.36 -9.29
N SER A 911 -0.28 -48.90 -9.94
CA SER A 911 1.01 -48.54 -9.33
C SER A 911 1.11 -47.04 -9.03
N TYR A 912 0.39 -46.55 -8.02
CA TYR A 912 0.37 -45.13 -7.66
C TYR A 912 0.52 -44.89 -6.16
N GLU A 913 1.15 -43.77 -5.81
CA GLU A 913 1.16 -43.25 -4.44
C GLU A 913 0.04 -42.23 -4.25
N HIS A 914 -0.77 -42.41 -3.20
CA HIS A 914 -1.81 -41.45 -2.84
C HIS A 914 -1.21 -40.17 -2.24
N LEU A 915 -1.05 -39.15 -3.07
CA LEU A 915 -0.64 -37.81 -2.62
C LEU A 915 -1.85 -37.04 -2.08
N THR A 916 -2.08 -37.09 -0.77
CA THR A 916 -3.12 -36.26 -0.15
C THR A 916 -2.56 -34.91 0.26
N ASN A 917 -3.06 -33.83 -0.34
CA ASN A 917 -2.68 -32.48 0.07
C ASN A 917 -3.21 -32.18 1.48
N ILE A 918 -2.32 -31.88 2.44
CA ILE A 918 -2.67 -31.51 3.83
C ILE A 918 -3.70 -30.37 3.88
N ALA A 919 -3.68 -29.46 2.90
CA ALA A 919 -4.65 -28.37 2.81
C ALA A 919 -6.08 -28.83 2.51
N GLN A 920 -6.26 -30.00 1.89
CA GLN A 920 -7.54 -30.64 1.58
C GLN A 920 -7.96 -31.64 2.67
N PHE A 921 -7.00 -32.36 3.27
CA PHE A 921 -7.24 -33.33 4.35
C PHE A 921 -7.75 -32.69 5.65
N LEU A 922 -7.07 -31.63 6.11
CA LEU A 922 -7.43 -30.99 7.39
C LEU A 922 -8.88 -30.50 7.43
N PRO A 923 -9.41 -29.77 6.42
CA PRO A 923 -10.83 -29.40 6.39
C PRO A 923 -11.80 -30.55 6.69
N GLN A 924 -11.60 -31.74 6.11
CA GLN A 924 -12.49 -32.89 6.32
C GLN A 924 -12.52 -33.37 7.77
N LYS A 925 -11.39 -33.31 8.48
CA LYS A 925 -11.32 -33.63 9.93
C LYS A 925 -11.89 -32.54 10.84
N PHE A 926 -12.00 -31.30 10.36
CA PHE A 926 -12.67 -30.19 11.06
C PHE A 926 -14.17 -30.08 10.72
N LEU A 927 -14.63 -30.82 9.72
CA LEU A 927 -16.02 -30.89 9.23
C LEU A 927 -17.04 -31.69 10.08
N PRO A 928 -16.67 -32.54 11.08
CA PRO A 928 -17.68 -33.28 11.86
C PRO A 928 -18.69 -32.41 12.61
N PHE A 929 -18.45 -31.09 12.74
CA PHE A 929 -19.36 -30.15 13.40
C PHE A 929 -20.32 -29.39 12.45
N ILE A 930 -20.25 -29.62 11.13
CA ILE A 930 -21.14 -28.99 10.13
C ILE A 930 -22.08 -30.03 9.48
N GLN A 931 -21.79 -31.32 9.64
CA GLN A 931 -22.49 -32.42 8.98
C GLN A 931 -23.85 -32.82 9.59
N LEU A 932 -24.50 -31.97 10.37
CA LEU A 932 -25.83 -32.28 10.91
C LEU A 932 -27.01 -31.65 10.16
N TYR A 933 -26.81 -30.69 9.25
CA TYR A 933 -27.91 -30.23 8.37
C TYR A 933 -27.41 -29.69 7.01
N GLY A 934 -27.66 -30.46 5.95
CA GLY A 934 -27.97 -29.95 4.60
C GLY A 934 -26.80 -29.61 3.65
N GLN A 935 -26.69 -30.41 2.58
CA GLN A 935 -26.07 -30.13 1.27
C GLN A 935 -24.55 -29.82 1.25
N LEU A 936 -23.76 -30.88 1.09
CA LEU A 936 -22.41 -30.80 0.53
C LEU A 936 -22.48 -30.55 -0.98
N ASP A 937 -22.49 -29.28 -1.39
CA ASP A 937 -22.01 -28.90 -2.73
C ASP A 937 -20.50 -29.13 -2.77
N PHE A 938 -20.07 -30.26 -3.33
CA PHE A 938 -18.68 -30.50 -3.68
C PHE A 938 -18.22 -29.42 -4.70
N TYR A 939 -17.41 -28.47 -4.23
CA TYR A 939 -16.62 -27.58 -5.08
C TYR A 939 -15.20 -28.14 -5.25
N PRO A 940 -14.91 -29.03 -6.22
CA PRO A 940 -13.56 -29.12 -6.75
C PRO A 940 -13.35 -27.90 -7.63
N LYS A 941 -12.47 -26.99 -7.21
CA LYS A 941 -11.94 -25.92 -8.08
C LYS A 941 -10.49 -26.24 -8.38
N LYS A 942 -10.25 -26.54 -9.66
CA LYS A 942 -8.97 -26.55 -10.39
C LYS A 942 -7.80 -27.15 -9.60
N SER A 943 -7.69 -28.46 -9.66
CA SER A 943 -6.40 -29.16 -9.67
C SER A 943 -5.54 -28.60 -10.81
N GLY A 944 -4.26 -28.45 -10.53
CA GLY A 944 -3.17 -28.25 -11.47
C GLY A 944 -1.95 -28.98 -10.95
#